data_AF-L7F4X5-F1
#
_entry.id   AF-L7F4X5-F1
#
_cell.length_a   1.000
_cell.length_b   1.000
_cell.length_c   1.000
_cell.angle_alpha   90.00
_cell.angle_beta   90.00
_cell.angle_gamma   90.00
#
_symmetry.space_group_name_H-M   'P 1'
#
loop_
_entity.id
_entity.type
_entity.pdbx_description
1 polymer ?
#
loop_
_entity_poly.entity_id
_entity_poly.type
_entity_poly.pdbx_seq_one_letter_code
_entity_poly.pdbx_strand_id
1 'polypeptide(L)'
;MGRPELPVDPAAGPVERLAHDLRELRRSAGGVSYRTMAKKAGFSVTTLAKAASGERLPSLAVFLAYVQACGADPVPWEARWAEAEALAGEERQEAADAVSPYCGLARFEPDDRELFFGRDRLIDDLSKLGCAASFAVVFGASGSGKSSLLRAGLIPLLQERIAQQGHKAVLRILTPGARPAATYGHLLTPKADDPESWVVVDQFEEVYTLCRERAERDRFLDLLLAARDPGSRLRVLIAVRSDFYARCAEHPRLAEALHGSGLLVRPMTADELREAVIGPAQAAGLIVERTLTARIVEDVLDEPGGLPMLSHALLETWRRRNGRMLTLAAYEAAGGVRGAIAATAEEAYGELSPAQAHAARHLLLRMVEPGQGNADTRRPITWEEMAGWEDPEVRAVTGRLTQARLLTTDDDGVQLAHEALITCWPRLREWVEADRERLRHHRQLTDAARTWLEHDRDAGTLYRGTRLARAEELFAGDDRGYDGLTSEERAFLVTAAEQRATEERAATRARRRSRTLTASLCAVLAVALVVGLTAVRLRQDSEKQTTDTAARRVAAVADALRTTDPRTAMLLGVAAWRLSPLPESRRALLGALAQPELDSFTDPAPGDEPARFLDSSGRTLLSTSDNTTWRRWDVDTHRRIASGPVPRGAVLDAGPGGRVLLISASDTTQQLWDTRAGRWIGGPLPLRYTVRFGAGGRNYLVTSLHDDRAGLYSLTDGHLVFRTPPAGGGGARRRGGRRRPAAGRLPARPVSAGLGHVRAQRPVRCLDERSRRLWRRHPPRPHRRPAPRSHRGPGACMGHHVGTRARRRRPPGCPLGRRERGRLVSGDRRRPGDQSVASAERRRPRFPALPGQRVAIRSRLGLLAAPAAIPGRRHGPHPRPHHDTHPRLAQGSARRGPAQPRRQDARHRRTHR
;
A
#
# COMPACT_ATOMS: atom_id res chain seq x y z
N MET A 1 21.22 -50.81 -60.15
CA MET A 1 21.91 -49.69 -60.85
C MET A 1 21.62 -48.40 -60.10
N GLY A 2 22.38 -47.32 -60.33
CA GLY A 2 22.01 -45.98 -59.81
C GLY A 2 20.89 -45.35 -60.63
N ARG A 3 20.23 -44.32 -60.07
CA ARG A 3 19.35 -43.43 -60.84
C ARG A 3 20.21 -42.70 -61.90
N PRO A 4 19.80 -42.64 -63.18
CA PRO A 4 20.53 -41.89 -64.20
C PRO A 4 20.55 -40.40 -63.84
N GLU A 5 21.62 -39.71 -64.23
CA GLU A 5 21.78 -38.28 -64.03
C GLU A 5 20.96 -37.51 -65.08
N LEU A 6 20.27 -36.45 -64.65
CA LEU A 6 19.61 -35.51 -65.55
C LEU A 6 20.66 -34.81 -66.43
N PRO A 7 20.41 -34.56 -67.73
CA PRO A 7 21.33 -33.80 -68.58
C PRO A 7 21.71 -32.45 -67.98
N VAL A 8 22.93 -32.00 -68.23
CA VAL A 8 23.40 -30.64 -67.93
C VAL A 8 23.94 -30.04 -69.22
N ASP A 9 23.37 -28.90 -69.59
CA ASP A 9 23.71 -28.15 -70.80
C ASP A 9 24.90 -27.22 -70.53
N PRO A 10 26.08 -27.43 -71.13
CA PRO A 10 27.22 -26.55 -70.96
C PRO A 10 27.03 -25.17 -71.62
N ALA A 11 25.98 -24.95 -72.43
CA ALA A 11 25.66 -23.62 -72.94
C ALA A 11 24.94 -22.74 -71.90
N ALA A 12 24.34 -23.31 -70.86
CA ALA A 12 23.42 -22.60 -69.96
C ALA A 12 24.09 -21.59 -69.02
N GLY A 13 25.33 -21.84 -68.57
CA GLY A 13 26.04 -20.99 -67.62
C GLY A 13 27.40 -21.54 -67.19
N PRO A 14 28.24 -20.75 -66.48
CA PRO A 14 29.57 -21.14 -66.00
C PRO A 14 29.50 -22.27 -64.95
N VAL A 15 28.43 -22.30 -64.15
CA VAL A 15 28.20 -23.37 -63.17
C VAL A 15 27.87 -24.69 -63.87
N GLU A 16 27.05 -24.63 -64.92
CA GLU A 16 26.64 -25.76 -65.74
C GLU A 16 27.80 -26.27 -66.60
N ARG A 17 28.64 -25.38 -67.16
CA ARG A 17 29.93 -25.74 -67.76
C ARG A 17 30.80 -26.53 -66.78
N LEU A 18 31.01 -25.99 -65.58
CA LEU A 18 31.86 -26.62 -64.58
C LEU A 18 31.29 -27.98 -64.10
N ALA A 19 29.97 -28.10 -63.97
CA ALA A 19 29.29 -29.36 -63.63
C ALA A 19 29.32 -30.38 -64.78
N HIS A 20 29.29 -29.93 -66.04
CA HIS A 20 29.48 -30.77 -67.22
C HIS A 20 30.93 -31.31 -67.27
N ASP A 21 31.92 -30.44 -67.08
CA ASP A 21 33.34 -30.78 -66.99
C ASP A 21 33.64 -31.84 -65.91
N LEU A 22 33.06 -31.70 -64.71
CA LEU A 22 33.19 -32.73 -63.66
C LEU A 22 32.63 -34.10 -64.10
N ARG A 23 31.55 -34.11 -64.88
CA ARG A 23 30.93 -35.35 -65.40
C ARG A 23 31.71 -35.96 -66.56
N GLU A 24 32.38 -35.15 -67.39
CA GLU A 24 33.35 -35.65 -68.38
C GLU A 24 34.59 -36.22 -67.66
N LEU A 25 35.17 -35.51 -66.70
CA LEU A 25 36.28 -36.00 -65.88
C LEU A 25 35.96 -37.34 -65.19
N ARG A 26 34.76 -37.47 -64.60
CA ARG A 26 34.36 -38.74 -63.98
C ARG A 26 34.12 -39.85 -65.01
N ARG A 27 33.75 -39.53 -66.25
CA ARG A 27 33.62 -40.49 -67.35
C ARG A 27 34.98 -40.95 -67.87
N SER A 28 35.92 -40.03 -68.13
CA SER A 28 37.29 -40.36 -68.54
C SER A 28 38.06 -41.14 -67.47
N ALA A 29 37.78 -40.88 -66.18
CA ALA A 29 38.24 -41.68 -65.04
C ALA A 29 37.59 -43.10 -64.92
N GLY A 30 36.90 -43.59 -65.96
CA GLY A 30 36.29 -44.93 -65.97
C GLY A 30 34.92 -45.02 -65.28
N GLY A 31 34.21 -43.90 -65.12
CA GLY A 31 32.83 -43.89 -64.59
C GLY A 31 32.74 -44.16 -63.08
N VAL A 32 33.74 -43.72 -62.30
CA VAL A 32 33.83 -44.00 -60.85
C VAL A 32 32.55 -43.62 -60.11
N SER A 33 31.92 -44.58 -59.43
CA SER A 33 30.65 -44.31 -58.72
C SER A 33 30.84 -43.31 -57.56
N TYR A 34 29.85 -42.45 -57.30
CA TYR A 34 29.88 -41.52 -56.15
C TYR A 34 30.10 -42.23 -54.81
N ARG A 35 29.68 -43.50 -54.65
CA ARG A 35 29.93 -44.29 -53.43
C ARG A 35 31.40 -44.69 -53.28
N THR A 36 32.12 -44.84 -54.39
CA THR A 36 33.57 -45.05 -54.42
C THR A 36 34.31 -43.73 -54.20
N MET A 37 33.85 -42.64 -54.82
CA MET A 37 34.42 -41.31 -54.64
C MET A 37 34.29 -40.81 -53.20
N ALA A 38 33.12 -40.97 -52.57
CA ALA A 38 32.88 -40.59 -51.17
C ALA A 38 33.88 -41.25 -50.19
N LYS A 39 34.29 -42.50 -50.45
CA LYS A 39 35.32 -43.19 -49.65
C LYS A 39 36.72 -42.61 -49.80
N LYS A 40 37.04 -41.96 -50.93
CA LYS A 40 38.33 -41.27 -51.17
C LYS A 40 38.30 -39.81 -50.70
N ALA A 41 37.19 -39.11 -50.97
CA ALA A 41 37.05 -37.67 -50.82
C ALA A 41 36.68 -37.20 -49.40
N GLY A 42 36.27 -38.10 -48.51
CA GLY A 42 35.73 -37.76 -47.18
C GLY A 42 34.33 -37.13 -47.18
N PHE A 43 33.83 -36.69 -48.33
CA PHE A 43 32.50 -36.10 -48.49
C PHE A 43 31.40 -37.14 -48.74
N SER A 44 30.15 -36.76 -48.43
CA SER A 44 28.99 -37.65 -48.63
C SER A 44 28.66 -37.86 -50.11
N VAL A 45 27.99 -38.98 -50.41
CA VAL A 45 27.51 -39.32 -51.76
C VAL A 45 26.59 -38.23 -52.33
N THR A 46 25.72 -37.65 -51.50
CA THR A 46 24.83 -36.54 -51.89
C THR A 46 25.57 -35.22 -52.07
N THR A 47 26.63 -34.96 -51.28
CA THR A 47 27.50 -33.79 -51.47
C THR A 47 28.18 -33.83 -52.84
N LEU A 48 28.80 -34.96 -53.20
CA LEU A 48 29.47 -35.13 -54.49
C LEU A 48 28.50 -35.14 -55.67
N ALA A 49 27.33 -35.78 -55.53
CA ALA A 49 26.30 -35.75 -56.56
C ALA A 49 25.75 -34.32 -56.80
N LYS A 50 25.56 -33.53 -55.74
CA LYS A 50 25.11 -32.13 -55.88
C LYS A 50 26.22 -31.21 -56.40
N ALA A 51 27.49 -31.51 -56.14
CA ALA A 51 28.63 -30.76 -56.71
C ALA A 51 28.70 -30.85 -58.26
N ALA A 52 28.21 -31.95 -58.83
CA ALA A 52 28.08 -32.14 -60.28
C ALA A 52 26.62 -32.04 -60.78
N SER A 53 25.71 -31.42 -60.01
CA SER A 53 24.30 -31.27 -60.43
C SER A 53 24.08 -30.18 -61.48
N GLY A 54 24.88 -29.11 -61.45
CA GLY A 54 24.64 -27.86 -62.19
C GLY A 54 23.81 -26.83 -61.41
N GLU A 55 23.13 -27.23 -60.33
CA GLU A 55 22.18 -26.39 -59.59
C GLU A 55 22.83 -25.20 -58.84
N ARG A 56 24.14 -25.29 -58.54
CA ARG A 56 24.93 -24.27 -57.83
C ARG A 56 26.42 -24.59 -57.91
N LEU A 57 27.26 -23.56 -57.80
CA LEU A 57 28.71 -23.74 -57.67
C LEU A 57 29.02 -24.54 -56.36
N PRO A 58 29.78 -25.64 -56.42
CA PRO A 58 30.28 -26.30 -55.21
C PRO A 58 31.36 -25.43 -54.53
N SER A 59 31.56 -25.57 -53.22
CA SER A 59 32.72 -24.96 -52.57
C SER A 59 34.02 -25.60 -53.06
N LEU A 60 35.09 -24.81 -53.16
CA LEU A 60 36.40 -25.26 -53.65
C LEU A 60 36.88 -26.57 -53.00
N ALA A 61 36.74 -26.71 -51.67
CA ALA A 61 37.12 -27.94 -50.96
C ALA A 61 36.34 -29.19 -51.42
N VAL A 62 35.05 -29.08 -51.73
CA VAL A 62 34.24 -30.19 -52.29
C VAL A 62 34.61 -30.44 -53.75
N PHE A 63 34.88 -29.38 -54.50
CA PHE A 63 35.26 -29.43 -55.91
C PHE A 63 36.59 -30.17 -56.12
N LEU A 64 37.66 -29.76 -55.42
CA LEU A 64 38.97 -30.40 -55.54
C LEU A 64 38.96 -31.85 -55.04
N ALA A 65 38.19 -32.14 -53.99
CA ALA A 65 38.03 -33.52 -53.52
C ALA A 65 37.27 -34.41 -54.53
N TYR A 66 36.40 -33.85 -55.37
CA TYR A 66 35.80 -34.55 -56.52
C TYR A 66 36.88 -34.86 -57.57
N VAL A 67 37.67 -33.85 -57.96
CA VAL A 67 38.75 -33.96 -58.96
C VAL A 67 39.80 -35.00 -58.53
N GLN A 68 40.26 -34.95 -57.27
CA GLN A 68 41.16 -35.93 -56.67
C GLN A 68 40.56 -37.35 -56.61
N ALA A 69 39.26 -37.49 -56.32
CA ALA A 69 38.62 -38.80 -56.29
C ALA A 69 38.53 -39.46 -57.68
N CYS A 70 38.41 -38.65 -58.73
CA CYS A 70 38.56 -39.04 -60.14
C CYS A 70 40.03 -39.26 -60.57
N GLY A 71 41.01 -38.82 -59.79
CA GLY A 71 42.44 -39.05 -60.05
C GLY A 71 43.13 -38.01 -60.94
N ALA A 72 42.54 -36.82 -61.09
CA ALA A 72 43.19 -35.69 -61.76
C ALA A 72 43.94 -34.78 -60.76
N ASP A 73 44.91 -34.04 -61.29
CA ASP A 73 45.63 -32.97 -60.58
C ASP A 73 44.65 -31.82 -60.20
N PRO A 74 44.61 -31.38 -58.92
CA PRO A 74 43.80 -30.24 -58.50
C PRO A 74 44.18 -28.91 -59.17
N VAL A 75 45.48 -28.67 -59.45
CA VAL A 75 45.97 -27.30 -59.71
C VAL A 75 45.35 -26.66 -60.97
N PRO A 76 45.20 -27.35 -62.12
CA PRO A 76 44.49 -26.79 -63.28
C PRO A 76 42.99 -26.59 -63.05
N TRP A 77 42.41 -27.29 -62.06
CA TRP A 77 40.99 -27.23 -61.73
C TRP A 77 40.69 -26.12 -60.71
N GLU A 78 41.62 -25.76 -59.82
CA GLU A 78 41.54 -24.56 -58.98
C GLU A 78 41.33 -23.30 -59.83
N ALA A 79 42.10 -23.17 -60.91
CA ALA A 79 41.96 -22.06 -61.86
C ALA A 79 40.57 -22.03 -62.54
N ARG A 80 40.07 -23.18 -63.03
CA ARG A 80 38.72 -23.28 -63.62
C ARG A 80 37.60 -22.99 -62.62
N TRP A 81 37.79 -23.37 -61.36
CA TRP A 81 36.82 -23.06 -60.30
C TRP A 81 36.79 -21.56 -59.99
N ALA A 82 37.96 -20.91 -59.92
CA ALA A 82 38.05 -19.46 -59.72
C ALA A 82 37.51 -18.67 -60.94
N GLU A 83 37.76 -19.13 -62.16
CA GLU A 83 37.17 -18.57 -63.39
C GLU A 83 35.64 -18.71 -63.39
N ALA A 84 35.11 -19.89 -63.02
CA ALA A 84 33.68 -20.10 -62.89
C ALA A 84 33.07 -19.32 -61.70
N GLU A 85 33.79 -19.10 -60.61
CA GLU A 85 33.36 -18.24 -59.50
C GLU A 85 33.28 -16.77 -59.93
N ALA A 86 34.30 -16.29 -60.65
CA ALA A 86 34.36 -14.93 -61.18
C ALA A 86 33.24 -14.68 -62.21
N LEU A 87 33.13 -15.51 -63.24
CA LEU A 87 32.09 -15.39 -64.28
C LEU A 87 30.68 -15.55 -63.68
N ALA A 88 30.46 -16.52 -62.80
CA ALA A 88 29.18 -16.62 -62.10
C ALA A 88 28.94 -15.44 -61.15
N GLY A 89 30.00 -14.73 -60.72
CA GLY A 89 29.93 -13.50 -59.92
C GLY A 89 29.51 -12.30 -60.76
N GLU A 90 30.10 -12.14 -61.95
CA GLU A 90 29.74 -11.12 -62.94
C GLU A 90 28.30 -11.31 -63.44
N GLU A 91 27.90 -12.54 -63.79
CA GLU A 91 26.50 -12.87 -64.13
C GLU A 91 25.54 -12.62 -62.96
N ARG A 92 25.95 -12.87 -61.70
CA ARG A 92 25.16 -12.51 -60.51
C ARG A 92 25.06 -11.00 -60.32
N GLN A 93 26.07 -10.23 -60.72
CA GLN A 93 26.07 -8.78 -60.65
C GLN A 93 25.14 -8.17 -61.71
N GLU A 94 25.26 -8.55 -62.98
CA GLU A 94 24.34 -8.12 -64.05
C GLU A 94 22.89 -8.56 -63.76
N ALA A 95 22.69 -9.77 -63.22
CA ALA A 95 21.35 -10.24 -62.83
C ALA A 95 20.79 -9.55 -61.57
N ALA A 96 21.61 -8.88 -60.76
CA ALA A 96 21.19 -8.06 -59.62
C ALA A 96 20.90 -6.61 -60.03
N ASP A 97 21.63 -6.06 -61.00
CA ASP A 97 21.40 -4.72 -61.57
C ASP A 97 20.18 -4.70 -62.51
N ALA A 98 19.76 -5.85 -63.04
CA ALA A 98 18.51 -6.00 -63.80
C ALA A 98 17.27 -5.74 -62.93
N VAL A 99 16.40 -4.81 -63.34
CA VAL A 99 15.14 -4.53 -62.64
C VAL A 99 14.14 -5.68 -62.85
N SER A 100 13.66 -6.27 -61.74
CA SER A 100 12.60 -7.28 -61.79
C SER A 100 11.23 -6.62 -62.08
N PRO A 101 10.40 -7.16 -62.99
CA PRO A 101 9.05 -6.67 -63.23
C PRO A 101 8.06 -7.04 -62.10
N TYR A 102 8.51 -7.75 -61.07
CA TYR A 102 7.70 -8.13 -59.92
C TYR A 102 8.26 -7.49 -58.65
N CYS A 103 7.45 -6.68 -57.96
CA CYS A 103 7.88 -5.90 -56.80
C CYS A 103 8.17 -6.76 -55.55
N GLY A 104 7.70 -8.01 -55.52
CA GLY A 104 7.83 -8.91 -54.37
C GLY A 104 6.80 -8.59 -53.29
N LEU A 105 7.24 -8.49 -52.03
CA LEU A 105 6.38 -8.04 -50.93
C LEU A 105 6.10 -6.53 -50.93
N ALA A 106 6.83 -5.74 -51.71
CA ALA A 106 6.52 -4.32 -51.88
C ALA A 106 5.20 -4.14 -52.66
N ARG A 107 4.44 -3.10 -52.29
CA ARG A 107 3.31 -2.60 -53.08
C ARG A 107 3.81 -1.93 -54.36
N PHE A 108 2.96 -1.87 -55.38
CA PHE A 108 3.23 -1.07 -56.57
C PHE A 108 2.97 0.40 -56.26
N GLU A 109 3.85 1.30 -56.70
CA GLU A 109 3.77 2.76 -56.58
C GLU A 109 3.31 3.39 -57.92
N PRO A 110 3.03 4.71 -58.00
CA PRO A 110 2.50 5.35 -59.22
C PRO A 110 3.36 5.16 -60.48
N ASP A 111 4.68 5.08 -60.31
CA ASP A 111 5.63 4.91 -61.41
C ASP A 111 5.61 3.46 -61.98
N ASP A 112 5.15 2.48 -61.21
CA ASP A 112 5.03 1.07 -61.63
C ASP A 112 3.81 0.79 -62.54
N ARG A 113 3.15 1.84 -63.08
CA ARG A 113 1.93 1.73 -63.91
C ARG A 113 2.09 0.74 -65.06
N GLU A 114 3.23 0.76 -65.75
CA GLU A 114 3.52 -0.09 -66.90
C GLU A 114 3.74 -1.57 -66.52
N LEU A 115 3.79 -1.89 -65.21
CA LEU A 115 3.92 -3.22 -64.65
C LEU A 115 2.62 -3.69 -63.94
N PHE A 116 1.56 -2.89 -63.89
CA PHE A 116 0.35 -3.18 -63.10
C PHE A 116 -0.83 -3.65 -63.97
N PHE A 117 -0.95 -4.97 -64.16
CA PHE A 117 -1.93 -5.60 -65.05
C PHE A 117 -3.08 -6.33 -64.32
N GLY A 118 -4.14 -6.67 -65.05
CA GLY A 118 -5.23 -7.53 -64.57
C GLY A 118 -6.21 -6.83 -63.62
N ARG A 119 -6.29 -5.50 -63.66
CA ARG A 119 -7.20 -4.70 -62.80
C ARG A 119 -7.94 -3.56 -63.53
N ASP A 120 -7.78 -3.43 -64.84
CA ASP A 120 -8.20 -2.27 -65.64
C ASP A 120 -9.69 -1.91 -65.48
N ARG A 121 -10.57 -2.91 -65.49
CA ARG A 121 -12.01 -2.74 -65.24
C ARG A 121 -12.28 -2.11 -63.86
N LEU A 122 -11.55 -2.56 -62.84
CA LEU A 122 -11.68 -2.10 -61.47
C LEU A 122 -11.06 -0.71 -61.27
N ILE A 123 -10.01 -0.36 -62.02
CA ILE A 123 -9.43 0.99 -62.06
C ILE A 123 -10.44 1.98 -62.66
N ASP A 124 -11.07 1.64 -63.79
CA ASP A 124 -12.04 2.53 -64.44
C ASP A 124 -13.33 2.68 -63.62
N ASP A 125 -13.85 1.60 -63.03
CA ASP A 125 -15.00 1.66 -62.11
C ASP A 125 -14.69 2.48 -60.84
N LEU A 126 -13.49 2.36 -60.29
CA LEU A 126 -13.03 3.20 -59.18
C LEU A 126 -12.88 4.67 -59.57
N SER A 127 -12.40 4.94 -60.80
CA SER A 127 -12.30 6.30 -61.33
C SER A 127 -13.69 6.93 -61.53
N LYS A 128 -14.66 6.19 -62.08
CA LYS A 128 -16.07 6.63 -62.16
C LYS A 128 -16.64 6.96 -60.79
N LEU A 129 -16.44 6.09 -59.79
CA LEU A 129 -16.92 6.30 -58.42
C LEU A 129 -16.29 7.56 -57.79
N GLY A 130 -14.97 7.73 -57.91
CA GLY A 130 -14.25 8.90 -57.40
C GLY A 130 -14.65 10.21 -58.09
N CYS A 131 -15.04 10.17 -59.37
CA CYS A 131 -15.59 11.33 -60.08
C CYS A 131 -17.06 11.61 -59.68
N ALA A 132 -17.88 10.59 -59.43
CA ALA A 132 -19.30 10.71 -59.12
C ALA A 132 -19.59 11.15 -57.68
N ALA A 133 -18.78 10.72 -56.70
CA ALA A 133 -18.93 11.05 -55.30
C ALA A 133 -17.78 11.92 -54.77
N SER A 134 -18.06 12.85 -53.86
CA SER A 134 -17.02 13.62 -53.17
C SER A 134 -16.41 12.86 -51.97
N PHE A 135 -17.12 11.86 -51.45
CA PHE A 135 -16.59 10.89 -50.49
C PHE A 135 -16.87 9.47 -51.01
N ALA A 136 -15.83 8.68 -51.20
CA ALA A 136 -15.89 7.32 -51.74
C ALA A 136 -15.05 6.34 -50.90
N VAL A 137 -15.36 5.05 -51.01
CA VAL A 137 -14.77 3.99 -50.17
C VAL A 137 -14.34 2.78 -51.00
N VAL A 138 -13.16 2.24 -50.71
CA VAL A 138 -12.64 0.98 -51.29
C VAL A 138 -12.52 -0.08 -50.20
N PHE A 139 -13.35 -1.11 -50.27
CA PHE A 139 -13.34 -2.26 -49.37
C PHE A 139 -12.59 -3.44 -49.97
N GLY A 140 -12.01 -4.30 -49.12
CA GLY A 140 -11.44 -5.59 -49.55
C GLY A 140 -10.58 -6.23 -48.47
N ALA A 141 -10.30 -7.54 -48.60
CA ALA A 141 -9.47 -8.28 -47.66
C ALA A 141 -8.04 -7.69 -47.54
N SER A 142 -7.28 -8.09 -46.51
CA SER A 142 -5.82 -7.87 -46.55
C SER A 142 -5.22 -8.67 -47.72
N GLY A 143 -4.15 -8.15 -48.33
CA GLY A 143 -3.54 -8.75 -49.52
C GLY A 143 -4.39 -8.71 -50.81
N SER A 144 -5.58 -8.08 -50.86
CA SER A 144 -6.41 -8.04 -52.08
C SER A 144 -5.93 -7.04 -53.16
N GLY A 145 -4.79 -6.37 -52.92
CA GLY A 145 -4.18 -5.39 -53.83
C GLY A 145 -4.71 -3.95 -53.73
N LYS A 146 -5.43 -3.59 -52.67
CA LYS A 146 -6.04 -2.24 -52.49
C LYS A 146 -5.04 -1.08 -52.71
N SER A 147 -3.90 -1.11 -52.02
CA SER A 147 -2.91 -0.03 -52.08
C SER A 147 -2.26 0.08 -53.46
N SER A 148 -1.92 -1.05 -54.11
CA SER A 148 -1.41 -1.07 -55.49
C SER A 148 -2.45 -0.57 -56.51
N LEU A 149 -3.72 -0.94 -56.35
CA LEU A 149 -4.83 -0.47 -57.18
C LEU A 149 -5.00 1.05 -57.10
N LEU A 150 -4.85 1.62 -55.90
CA LEU A 150 -4.83 3.07 -55.70
C LEU A 150 -3.59 3.70 -56.35
N ARG A 151 -2.40 3.20 -56.02
CA ARG A 151 -1.11 3.80 -56.33
C ARG A 151 -0.72 3.69 -57.80
N ALA A 152 -0.59 2.48 -58.36
CA ALA A 152 -0.22 2.29 -59.77
C ALA A 152 -1.42 2.43 -60.74
N GLY A 153 -2.62 2.05 -60.29
CA GLY A 153 -3.81 2.05 -61.13
C GLY A 153 -4.51 3.41 -61.22
N LEU A 154 -5.14 3.83 -60.11
CA LEU A 154 -6.01 5.01 -60.06
C LEU A 154 -5.24 6.33 -60.14
N ILE A 155 -4.15 6.49 -59.38
CA ILE A 155 -3.49 7.78 -59.19
C ILE A 155 -2.90 8.34 -60.50
N PRO A 156 -2.15 7.56 -61.32
CA PRO A 156 -1.72 8.00 -62.64
C PRO A 156 -2.88 8.31 -63.59
N LEU A 157 -3.97 7.54 -63.55
CA LEU A 157 -5.17 7.81 -64.36
C LEU A 157 -5.85 9.13 -63.95
N LEU A 158 -5.86 9.47 -62.65
CA LEU A 158 -6.36 10.76 -62.18
C LEU A 158 -5.41 11.90 -62.58
N GLN A 159 -4.10 11.74 -62.42
CA GLN A 159 -3.10 12.73 -62.86
C GLN A 159 -3.24 13.03 -64.37
N GLU A 160 -3.38 11.97 -65.18
CA GLU A 160 -3.60 12.06 -66.62
C GLU A 160 -4.89 12.82 -66.95
N ARG A 161 -6.03 12.43 -66.35
CA ARG A 161 -7.33 13.10 -66.58
C ARG A 161 -7.31 14.57 -66.12
N ILE A 162 -6.71 14.88 -64.97
CA ILE A 162 -6.57 16.25 -64.44
C ILE A 162 -5.75 17.11 -65.41
N ALA A 163 -4.63 16.58 -65.92
CA ALA A 163 -3.78 17.27 -66.89
C ALA A 163 -4.49 17.50 -68.23
N GLN A 164 -5.19 16.49 -68.76
CA GLN A 164 -5.99 16.60 -69.99
C GLN A 164 -7.12 17.64 -69.87
N GLN A 165 -7.76 17.73 -68.70
CA GLN A 165 -8.84 18.68 -68.44
C GLN A 165 -8.34 20.10 -68.08
N GLY A 166 -7.03 20.32 -67.96
CA GLY A 166 -6.45 21.61 -67.58
C GLY A 166 -6.84 22.12 -66.19
N HIS A 167 -7.40 21.25 -65.33
CA HIS A 167 -7.90 21.63 -64.02
C HIS A 167 -6.75 21.73 -63.01
N LYS A 168 -6.76 22.76 -62.16
CA LYS A 168 -5.86 22.85 -61.01
C LYS A 168 -6.43 22.02 -59.86
N ALA A 169 -5.97 20.77 -59.77
CA ALA A 169 -6.23 19.87 -58.65
C ALA A 169 -4.91 19.36 -58.05
N VAL A 170 -4.90 19.07 -56.75
CA VAL A 170 -3.76 18.53 -56.01
C VAL A 170 -4.14 17.16 -55.48
N LEU A 171 -3.40 16.14 -55.86
CA LEU A 171 -3.59 14.76 -55.46
C LEU A 171 -2.64 14.42 -54.29
N ARG A 172 -3.18 13.81 -53.23
CA ARG A 172 -2.45 13.47 -52.00
C ARG A 172 -2.74 12.04 -51.59
N ILE A 173 -1.70 11.31 -51.15
CA ILE A 173 -1.83 10.00 -50.50
C ILE A 173 -1.51 10.18 -49.02
N LEU A 174 -2.37 9.69 -48.14
CA LEU A 174 -2.18 9.73 -46.69
C LEU A 174 -2.26 8.30 -46.12
N THR A 175 -1.39 7.97 -45.16
CA THR A 175 -1.47 6.74 -44.35
C THR A 175 -1.70 7.15 -42.89
N PRO A 176 -2.81 6.78 -42.22
CA PRO A 176 -3.15 7.33 -40.91
C PRO A 176 -2.24 6.89 -39.74
N GLY A 177 -1.26 7.71 -39.39
CA GLY A 177 -0.42 7.49 -38.20
C GLY A 177 -1.16 7.65 -36.86
N ALA A 178 -0.40 7.66 -35.76
CA ALA A 178 -0.95 7.71 -34.39
C ALA A 178 -1.70 9.02 -34.01
N ARG A 179 -1.45 10.14 -34.72
CA ARG A 179 -2.13 11.44 -34.54
C ARG A 179 -2.53 12.07 -35.91
N PRO A 180 -3.49 11.49 -36.63
CA PRO A 180 -3.71 11.79 -38.04
C PRO A 180 -4.40 13.15 -38.30
N ALA A 181 -5.17 13.71 -37.35
CA ALA A 181 -5.74 15.05 -37.48
C ALA A 181 -4.70 16.14 -37.20
N ALA A 182 -3.79 15.92 -36.26
CA ALA A 182 -2.66 16.80 -35.99
C ALA A 182 -1.68 16.83 -37.18
N THR A 183 -1.31 15.65 -37.71
CA THR A 183 -0.39 15.56 -38.86
C THR A 183 -1.03 16.11 -40.14
N TYR A 184 -2.22 15.63 -40.53
CA TYR A 184 -2.78 15.90 -41.87
C TYR A 184 -3.91 16.92 -41.92
N GLY A 185 -4.46 17.37 -40.79
CA GLY A 185 -5.67 18.21 -40.78
C GLY A 185 -5.54 19.51 -41.58
N HIS A 186 -4.33 20.08 -41.67
CA HIS A 186 -4.02 21.26 -42.48
C HIS A 186 -4.09 21.00 -44.01
N LEU A 187 -4.07 19.75 -44.44
CA LEU A 187 -4.24 19.31 -45.85
C LEU A 187 -5.70 19.01 -46.20
N LEU A 188 -6.56 18.85 -45.19
CA LEU A 188 -7.98 18.50 -45.32
C LEU A 188 -8.91 19.73 -45.32
N THR A 189 -8.38 20.93 -45.10
CA THR A 189 -9.14 22.19 -45.10
C THR A 189 -8.69 23.11 -46.24
N PRO A 190 -8.99 22.79 -47.52
CA PRO A 190 -8.69 23.68 -48.63
C PRO A 190 -9.47 24.99 -48.49
N LYS A 191 -8.80 26.12 -48.79
CA LYS A 191 -9.41 27.46 -48.80
C LYS A 191 -10.26 27.64 -50.06
N ALA A 192 -11.08 28.69 -50.07
CA ALA A 192 -11.91 29.03 -51.23
C ALA A 192 -11.09 29.18 -52.53
N ASP A 193 -9.87 29.73 -52.44
CA ASP A 193 -8.98 30.01 -53.56
C ASP A 193 -8.07 28.84 -53.95
N ASP A 194 -7.93 27.83 -53.09
CA ASP A 194 -7.02 26.69 -53.30
C ASP A 194 -7.52 25.76 -54.43
N PRO A 195 -6.63 25.01 -55.12
CA PRO A 195 -7.03 23.97 -56.07
C PRO A 195 -7.93 22.89 -55.45
N GLU A 196 -8.68 22.13 -56.28
CA GLU A 196 -9.44 20.96 -55.79
C GLU A 196 -8.48 19.93 -55.17
N SER A 197 -8.74 19.50 -53.94
CA SER A 197 -7.85 18.59 -53.19
C SER A 197 -8.41 17.18 -53.24
N TRP A 198 -7.75 16.28 -53.98
CA TRP A 198 -8.06 14.86 -54.01
C TRP A 198 -7.20 14.14 -52.97
N VAL A 199 -7.83 13.54 -51.97
CA VAL A 199 -7.16 12.87 -50.85
C VAL A 199 -7.50 11.39 -50.86
N VAL A 200 -6.48 10.56 -51.15
CA VAL A 200 -6.55 9.11 -51.03
C VAL A 200 -5.99 8.72 -49.67
N VAL A 201 -6.83 8.15 -48.80
CA VAL A 201 -6.41 7.61 -47.50
C VAL A 201 -6.22 6.10 -47.63
N ASP A 202 -4.96 5.68 -47.75
CA ASP A 202 -4.54 4.29 -47.87
C ASP A 202 -4.38 3.67 -46.46
N GLN A 203 -4.60 2.36 -46.32
CA GLN A 203 -4.64 1.64 -45.02
C GLN A 203 -5.48 2.36 -43.92
N PHE A 204 -6.71 2.77 -44.23
CA PHE A 204 -7.57 3.55 -43.32
C PHE A 204 -7.84 2.85 -41.97
N GLU A 205 -7.72 1.52 -41.90
CA GLU A 205 -7.69 0.75 -40.63
C GLU A 205 -6.70 1.28 -39.58
N GLU A 206 -5.61 1.96 -39.97
CA GLU A 206 -4.62 2.50 -39.02
C GLU A 206 -5.20 3.59 -38.10
N VAL A 207 -6.30 4.24 -38.50
CA VAL A 207 -7.15 5.11 -37.65
C VAL A 207 -7.69 4.38 -36.41
N TYR A 208 -7.81 3.05 -36.46
CA TYR A 208 -8.34 2.21 -35.38
C TYR A 208 -7.28 1.35 -34.67
N THR A 209 -6.14 1.08 -35.31
CA THR A 209 -5.03 0.32 -34.69
C THR A 209 -3.98 1.23 -34.07
N LEU A 210 -3.58 2.33 -34.74
CA LEU A 210 -2.52 3.24 -34.28
C LEU A 210 -3.09 4.43 -33.49
N CYS A 211 -4.14 5.09 -33.98
CA CYS A 211 -4.73 6.26 -33.30
C CYS A 211 -5.58 5.87 -32.08
N ARG A 212 -4.94 5.75 -30.91
CA ARG A 212 -5.59 5.37 -29.64
C ARG A 212 -6.50 6.47 -29.09
N GLU A 213 -6.11 7.73 -29.22
CA GLU A 213 -6.90 8.87 -28.74
C GLU A 213 -8.21 9.01 -29.50
N ARG A 214 -9.34 8.97 -28.78
CA ARG A 214 -10.66 9.09 -29.39
C ARG A 214 -10.93 10.48 -29.96
N ALA A 215 -10.56 11.54 -29.23
CA ALA A 215 -10.82 12.91 -29.69
C ALA A 215 -10.06 13.24 -30.97
N GLU A 216 -8.81 12.80 -31.07
CA GLU A 216 -7.95 12.93 -32.25
C GLU A 216 -8.49 12.13 -33.45
N ARG A 217 -8.93 10.88 -33.23
CA ARG A 217 -9.60 10.08 -34.27
C ARG A 217 -10.90 10.74 -34.74
N ASP A 218 -11.82 11.04 -33.83
CA ASP A 218 -13.15 11.53 -34.18
C ASP A 218 -13.01 12.89 -34.92
N ARG A 219 -12.02 13.73 -34.56
CA ARG A 219 -11.60 14.92 -35.32
C ARG A 219 -11.09 14.62 -36.72
N PHE A 220 -10.25 13.59 -36.91
CA PHE A 220 -9.77 13.19 -38.24
C PHE A 220 -10.92 12.73 -39.15
N LEU A 221 -11.86 11.96 -38.59
CA LEU A 221 -13.06 11.51 -39.30
C LEU A 221 -13.94 12.70 -39.72
N ASP A 222 -14.19 13.66 -38.83
CA ASP A 222 -14.98 14.86 -39.17
C ASP A 222 -14.30 15.74 -40.24
N LEU A 223 -12.97 15.84 -40.26
CA LEU A 223 -12.21 16.54 -41.29
C LEU A 223 -12.31 15.88 -42.67
N LEU A 224 -12.21 14.54 -42.74
CA LEU A 224 -12.42 13.81 -44.00
C LEU A 224 -13.87 13.91 -44.49
N LEU A 225 -14.84 13.91 -43.56
CA LEU A 225 -16.26 13.97 -43.88
C LEU A 225 -16.75 15.37 -44.31
N ALA A 226 -15.93 16.42 -44.13
CA ALA A 226 -16.15 17.74 -44.74
C ALA A 226 -16.10 17.71 -46.28
N ALA A 227 -15.63 16.62 -46.90
CA ALA A 227 -15.80 16.38 -48.34
C ALA A 227 -17.28 16.23 -48.76
N ARG A 228 -18.19 15.87 -47.83
CA ARG A 228 -19.63 15.69 -48.11
C ARG A 228 -20.41 17.00 -48.20
N ASP A 229 -19.82 18.13 -47.81
CA ASP A 229 -20.50 19.44 -47.84
C ASP A 229 -20.56 19.97 -49.28
N PRO A 230 -21.73 20.44 -49.81
CA PRO A 230 -21.87 20.75 -51.24
C PRO A 230 -21.00 21.88 -51.81
N GLY A 231 -20.39 22.70 -50.96
CA GLY A 231 -19.41 23.73 -51.35
C GLY A 231 -17.95 23.31 -51.14
N SER A 232 -17.69 22.05 -50.77
CA SER A 232 -16.36 21.57 -50.45
C SER A 232 -15.50 21.37 -51.69
N ARG A 233 -14.25 21.85 -51.63
CA ARG A 233 -13.23 21.61 -52.66
C ARG A 233 -12.36 20.38 -52.35
N LEU A 234 -12.78 19.57 -51.38
CA LEU A 234 -12.14 18.33 -50.95
C LEU A 234 -12.88 17.12 -51.53
N ARG A 235 -12.16 16.22 -52.19
CA ARG A 235 -12.62 14.85 -52.48
C ARG A 235 -11.81 13.86 -51.67
N VAL A 236 -12.49 12.90 -51.04
CA VAL A 236 -11.87 11.85 -50.23
C VAL A 236 -12.19 10.48 -50.81
N LEU A 237 -11.15 9.66 -50.95
CA LEU A 237 -11.26 8.23 -51.21
C LEU A 237 -10.54 7.48 -50.08
N ILE A 238 -11.26 6.73 -49.25
CA ILE A 238 -10.62 5.90 -48.22
C ILE A 238 -10.55 4.43 -48.69
N ALA A 239 -9.39 3.79 -48.55
CA ALA A 239 -9.26 2.34 -48.70
C ALA A 239 -9.13 1.69 -47.33
N VAL A 240 -10.06 0.78 -47.03
CA VAL A 240 -10.17 0.13 -45.72
C VAL A 240 -10.35 -1.38 -45.88
N ARG A 241 -9.81 -2.16 -44.95
CA ARG A 241 -10.07 -3.60 -44.94
C ARG A 241 -11.51 -3.94 -44.56
N SER A 242 -12.01 -5.04 -45.11
CA SER A 242 -13.35 -5.55 -44.83
C SER A 242 -13.58 -5.94 -43.37
N ASP A 243 -12.55 -6.38 -42.64
CA ASP A 243 -12.62 -6.69 -41.19
C ASP A 243 -12.72 -5.44 -40.29
N PHE A 244 -12.54 -4.24 -40.85
CA PHE A 244 -12.73 -2.97 -40.14
C PHE A 244 -14.07 -2.27 -40.44
N TYR A 245 -14.92 -2.83 -41.33
CA TYR A 245 -16.24 -2.26 -41.66
C TYR A 245 -17.09 -1.97 -40.41
N ALA A 246 -17.12 -2.90 -39.45
CA ALA A 246 -17.85 -2.73 -38.19
C ALA A 246 -17.33 -1.54 -37.35
N ARG A 247 -16.01 -1.28 -37.38
CA ARG A 247 -15.37 -0.15 -36.67
C ARG A 247 -15.69 1.18 -37.36
N CYS A 248 -15.78 1.19 -38.69
CA CYS A 248 -16.26 2.34 -39.47
C CYS A 248 -17.74 2.66 -39.15
N ALA A 249 -18.56 1.64 -38.96
CA ALA A 249 -19.98 1.79 -38.60
C ALA A 249 -20.23 2.31 -37.17
N GLU A 250 -19.23 2.32 -36.28
CA GLU A 250 -19.33 2.93 -34.94
C GLU A 250 -19.42 4.47 -34.98
N HIS A 251 -19.04 5.11 -36.09
CA HIS A 251 -19.06 6.57 -36.24
C HIS A 251 -20.22 7.02 -37.15
N PRO A 252 -21.29 7.66 -36.63
CA PRO A 252 -22.54 7.86 -37.38
C PRO A 252 -22.39 8.57 -38.75
N ARG A 253 -21.69 9.72 -38.79
CA ARG A 253 -21.46 10.47 -40.05
C ARG A 253 -20.64 9.68 -41.08
N LEU A 254 -19.82 8.73 -40.63
CA LEU A 254 -19.05 7.83 -41.49
C LEU A 254 -19.93 6.68 -42.00
N ALA A 255 -20.72 6.05 -41.12
CA ALA A 255 -21.66 4.99 -41.48
C ALA A 255 -22.64 5.42 -42.60
N GLU A 256 -23.13 6.66 -42.55
CA GLU A 256 -23.89 7.27 -43.65
C GLU A 256 -23.08 7.41 -44.94
N ALA A 257 -21.80 7.79 -44.85
CA ALA A 257 -20.91 7.99 -45.99
C ALA A 257 -20.47 6.67 -46.66
N LEU A 258 -20.53 5.54 -45.94
CA LEU A 258 -20.35 4.20 -46.52
C LEU A 258 -21.54 3.80 -47.41
N HIS A 259 -22.70 4.43 -47.25
CA HIS A 259 -23.94 4.02 -47.92
C HIS A 259 -24.01 4.56 -49.36
N GLY A 260 -23.95 3.67 -50.35
CA GLY A 260 -24.08 4.00 -51.77
C GLY A 260 -22.78 4.44 -52.47
N SER A 261 -21.70 4.73 -51.72
CA SER A 261 -20.43 5.25 -52.27
C SER A 261 -19.23 4.30 -52.11
N GLY A 262 -19.47 2.98 -52.13
CA GLY A 262 -18.45 1.96 -51.87
C GLY A 262 -18.19 0.99 -53.03
N LEU A 263 -16.91 0.73 -53.33
CA LEU A 263 -16.45 -0.30 -54.27
C LEU A 263 -15.81 -1.47 -53.49
N LEU A 264 -16.11 -2.71 -53.88
CA LEU A 264 -15.52 -3.91 -53.30
C LEU A 264 -14.43 -4.50 -54.21
N VAL A 265 -13.18 -4.46 -53.76
CA VAL A 265 -12.04 -5.15 -54.37
C VAL A 265 -12.16 -6.65 -54.14
N ARG A 266 -12.78 -7.32 -55.10
CA ARG A 266 -12.90 -8.78 -55.16
C ARG A 266 -11.53 -9.45 -55.38
N PRO A 267 -11.38 -10.74 -55.03
CA PRO A 267 -10.30 -11.58 -55.55
C PRO A 267 -10.19 -11.45 -57.08
N MET A 268 -9.00 -11.61 -57.64
CA MET A 268 -8.82 -11.68 -59.08
C MET A 268 -9.45 -12.96 -59.64
N THR A 269 -10.09 -12.84 -60.80
CA THR A 269 -10.50 -13.99 -61.61
C THR A 269 -9.28 -14.72 -62.19
N ALA A 270 -9.49 -15.94 -62.70
CA ALA A 270 -8.44 -16.71 -63.35
C ALA A 270 -7.82 -15.99 -64.58
N ASP A 271 -8.57 -15.11 -65.23
CA ASP A 271 -8.09 -14.34 -66.39
C ASP A 271 -7.25 -13.13 -65.92
N GLU A 272 -7.77 -12.34 -64.97
CA GLU A 272 -7.04 -11.24 -64.32
C GLU A 272 -5.73 -11.71 -63.67
N LEU A 273 -5.70 -12.90 -63.06
CA LEU A 273 -4.48 -13.51 -62.53
C LEU A 273 -3.46 -13.82 -63.64
N ARG A 274 -3.90 -14.30 -64.80
CA ARG A 274 -2.99 -14.59 -65.92
C ARG A 274 -2.41 -13.32 -66.54
N GLU A 275 -3.20 -12.25 -66.63
CA GLU A 275 -2.73 -10.92 -67.03
C GLU A 275 -1.72 -10.36 -66.02
N ALA A 276 -2.01 -10.42 -64.73
CA ALA A 276 -1.10 -9.97 -63.65
C ALA A 276 0.22 -10.75 -63.58
N VAL A 277 0.26 -12.00 -64.07
CA VAL A 277 1.49 -12.83 -64.15
C VAL A 277 2.27 -12.54 -65.44
N ILE A 278 1.58 -12.53 -66.59
CA ILE A 278 2.20 -12.51 -67.92
C ILE A 278 2.53 -11.08 -68.37
N GLY A 279 1.67 -10.10 -68.11
CA GLY A 279 1.86 -8.71 -68.53
C GLY A 279 3.20 -8.09 -68.08
N PRO A 280 3.57 -8.15 -66.78
CA PRO A 280 4.84 -7.60 -66.31
C PRO A 280 6.05 -8.31 -66.92
N ALA A 281 5.97 -9.62 -67.10
CA ALA A 281 7.01 -10.39 -67.79
C ALA A 281 7.15 -9.94 -69.26
N GLN A 282 6.04 -9.79 -69.99
CA GLN A 282 6.06 -9.35 -71.39
C GLN A 282 6.58 -7.91 -71.55
N ALA A 283 6.23 -7.00 -70.63
CA ALA A 283 6.77 -5.64 -70.59
C ALA A 283 8.31 -5.64 -70.41
N ALA A 284 8.85 -6.51 -69.55
CA ALA A 284 10.29 -6.74 -69.41
C ALA A 284 10.89 -7.67 -70.50
N GLY A 285 10.12 -8.07 -71.50
CA GLY A 285 10.56 -8.97 -72.58
C GLY A 285 10.96 -10.38 -72.13
N LEU A 286 10.39 -10.87 -71.04
CA LEU A 286 10.54 -12.22 -70.50
C LEU A 286 9.42 -13.15 -71.01
N ILE A 287 9.64 -14.46 -70.89
CA ILE A 287 8.70 -15.51 -71.29
C ILE A 287 8.27 -16.29 -70.04
N VAL A 288 6.97 -16.44 -69.81
CA VAL A 288 6.42 -17.30 -68.74
C VAL A 288 6.08 -18.67 -69.31
N GLU A 289 6.54 -19.74 -68.66
CA GLU A 289 6.18 -21.10 -69.04
C GLU A 289 4.66 -21.34 -68.86
N ARG A 290 3.99 -21.96 -69.85
CA ARG A 290 2.53 -22.12 -69.84
C ARG A 290 2.02 -22.97 -68.65
N THR A 291 2.84 -23.92 -68.21
CA THR A 291 2.64 -24.79 -67.04
C THR A 291 2.72 -23.99 -65.74
N LEU A 292 3.73 -23.12 -65.59
CA LEU A 292 3.88 -22.19 -64.48
C LEU A 292 2.66 -21.29 -64.33
N THR A 293 2.19 -20.68 -65.42
CA THR A 293 0.97 -19.86 -65.41
C THR A 293 -0.25 -20.64 -64.93
N ALA A 294 -0.43 -21.89 -65.38
CA ALA A 294 -1.53 -22.74 -64.92
C ALA A 294 -1.43 -23.09 -63.43
N ARG A 295 -0.22 -23.45 -62.97
CA ARG A 295 0.07 -23.78 -61.56
C ARG A 295 -0.15 -22.59 -60.62
N ILE A 296 0.28 -21.40 -61.02
CA ILE A 296 0.06 -20.16 -60.26
C ILE A 296 -1.43 -19.88 -60.07
N VAL A 297 -2.25 -20.04 -61.11
CA VAL A 297 -3.70 -19.81 -61.02
C VAL A 297 -4.34 -20.82 -60.05
N GLU A 298 -3.90 -22.08 -60.08
CA GLU A 298 -4.31 -23.13 -59.12
C GLU A 298 -3.90 -22.78 -57.67
N ASP A 299 -2.65 -22.34 -57.46
CA ASP A 299 -2.10 -22.02 -56.12
C ASP A 299 -2.68 -20.75 -55.48
N VAL A 300 -3.35 -19.87 -56.25
CA VAL A 300 -3.78 -18.54 -55.79
C VAL A 300 -5.30 -18.35 -55.72
N LEU A 301 -6.09 -19.02 -56.57
CA LEU A 301 -7.55 -18.79 -56.67
C LEU A 301 -8.29 -18.95 -55.33
N ASP A 302 -7.95 -19.97 -54.55
CA ASP A 302 -8.57 -20.28 -53.26
C ASP A 302 -7.78 -19.70 -52.05
N GLU A 303 -6.70 -18.93 -52.27
CA GLU A 303 -5.81 -18.45 -51.20
C GLU A 303 -6.20 -17.04 -50.69
N PRO A 304 -6.70 -16.91 -49.43
CA PRO A 304 -7.16 -15.61 -48.91
C PRO A 304 -6.01 -14.62 -48.74
N GLY A 305 -5.96 -13.63 -49.64
CA GLY A 305 -4.89 -12.62 -49.66
C GLY A 305 -3.61 -13.09 -50.35
N GLY A 306 -3.69 -14.07 -51.27
CA GLY A 306 -2.53 -14.65 -51.95
C GLY A 306 -1.74 -13.75 -52.93
N LEU A 307 -2.16 -12.51 -53.22
CA LEU A 307 -1.48 -11.66 -54.23
C LEU A 307 -0.06 -11.19 -53.85
N PRO A 308 0.25 -10.78 -52.59
CA PRO A 308 1.62 -10.46 -52.17
C PRO A 308 2.50 -11.71 -52.12
N MET A 309 1.90 -12.86 -51.79
CA MET A 309 2.56 -14.17 -51.79
C MET A 309 2.93 -14.59 -53.21
N LEU A 310 2.02 -14.37 -54.18
CA LEU A 310 2.28 -14.52 -55.61
C LEU A 310 3.37 -13.58 -56.11
N SER A 311 3.28 -12.28 -55.81
CA SER A 311 4.28 -11.28 -56.21
C SER A 311 5.68 -11.63 -55.69
N HIS A 312 5.79 -12.11 -54.44
CA HIS A 312 7.06 -12.61 -53.89
C HIS A 312 7.53 -13.91 -54.55
N ALA A 313 6.65 -14.90 -54.75
CA ALA A 313 7.01 -16.12 -55.45
C ALA A 313 7.46 -15.87 -56.91
N LEU A 314 6.87 -14.89 -57.60
CA LEU A 314 7.26 -14.46 -58.95
C LEU A 314 8.63 -13.75 -58.95
N LEU A 315 8.91 -12.88 -57.99
CA LEU A 315 10.24 -12.29 -57.80
C LEU A 315 11.31 -13.36 -57.54
N GLU A 316 11.01 -14.33 -56.68
CA GLU A 316 11.92 -15.44 -56.37
C GLU A 316 12.07 -16.43 -57.55
N THR A 317 11.04 -16.60 -58.38
CA THR A 317 11.11 -17.31 -59.66
C THR A 317 11.99 -16.54 -60.66
N TRP A 318 11.86 -15.21 -60.71
CA TRP A 318 12.66 -14.33 -61.57
C TRP A 318 14.14 -14.30 -61.17
N ARG A 319 14.45 -14.40 -59.86
CA ARG A 319 15.82 -14.59 -59.34
C ARG A 319 16.42 -15.94 -59.72
N ARG A 320 15.59 -16.95 -60.03
CA ARG A 320 15.99 -18.33 -60.39
C ARG A 320 15.66 -18.68 -61.86
N ARG A 321 15.42 -17.67 -62.71
CA ARG A 321 15.04 -17.82 -64.12
C ARG A 321 16.17 -18.45 -64.95
N ASN A 322 15.81 -19.14 -66.03
CA ASN A 322 16.79 -19.55 -67.04
C ASN A 322 16.80 -18.51 -68.17
N GLY A 323 17.82 -17.66 -68.20
CA GLY A 323 17.95 -16.57 -69.17
C GLY A 323 16.76 -15.60 -69.16
N ARG A 324 15.90 -15.70 -70.18
CA ARG A 324 14.65 -14.90 -70.30
C ARG A 324 13.38 -15.67 -69.90
N MET A 325 13.48 -16.94 -69.50
CA MET A 325 12.33 -17.81 -69.21
C MET A 325 12.11 -18.02 -67.71
N LEU A 326 10.89 -17.72 -67.26
CA LEU A 326 10.35 -18.04 -65.94
C LEU A 326 9.73 -19.43 -66.01
N THR A 327 10.31 -20.40 -65.30
CA THR A 327 9.97 -21.84 -65.40
C THR A 327 9.23 -22.35 -64.17
N LEU A 328 8.44 -23.41 -64.33
CA LEU A 328 7.78 -24.11 -63.22
C LEU A 328 8.81 -24.63 -62.20
N ALA A 329 9.94 -25.16 -62.68
CA ALA A 329 11.02 -25.65 -61.81
C ALA A 329 11.63 -24.54 -60.93
N ALA A 330 11.78 -23.31 -61.44
CA ALA A 330 12.27 -22.17 -60.66
C ALA A 330 11.28 -21.73 -59.57
N TYR A 331 9.97 -21.80 -59.88
CA TYR A 331 8.89 -21.51 -58.93
C TYR A 331 8.76 -22.57 -57.84
N GLU A 332 8.85 -23.85 -58.19
CA GLU A 332 8.88 -24.96 -57.22
C GLU A 332 10.14 -24.90 -56.35
N ALA A 333 11.31 -24.57 -56.91
CA ALA A 333 12.55 -24.37 -56.17
C ALA A 333 12.52 -23.14 -55.24
N ALA A 334 11.72 -22.12 -55.58
CA ALA A 334 11.40 -21.01 -54.68
C ALA A 334 10.37 -21.39 -53.59
N GLY A 335 9.77 -22.58 -53.64
CA GLY A 335 8.73 -23.03 -52.70
C GLY A 335 7.31 -22.58 -53.03
N GLY A 336 7.09 -21.99 -54.21
CA GLY A 336 5.79 -21.49 -54.66
C GLY A 336 5.15 -20.40 -53.78
N VAL A 337 3.90 -20.05 -54.08
CA VAL A 337 3.12 -19.00 -53.39
C VAL A 337 3.17 -19.12 -51.86
N ARG A 338 2.93 -20.31 -51.30
CA ARG A 338 2.92 -20.51 -49.83
C ARG A 338 4.31 -20.59 -49.19
N GLY A 339 5.32 -21.08 -49.91
CA GLY A 339 6.65 -21.35 -49.35
C GLY A 339 7.64 -20.20 -49.49
N ALA A 340 7.57 -19.41 -50.57
CA ALA A 340 8.62 -18.45 -50.93
C ALA A 340 8.92 -17.41 -49.85
N ILE A 341 7.90 -16.85 -49.20
CA ILE A 341 8.10 -15.88 -48.10
C ILE A 341 8.85 -16.53 -46.94
N ALA A 342 8.46 -17.75 -46.54
CA ALA A 342 9.06 -18.45 -45.42
C ALA A 342 10.50 -18.91 -45.75
N ALA A 343 10.76 -19.31 -47.00
CA ALA A 343 12.10 -19.66 -47.47
C ALA A 343 13.04 -18.44 -47.42
N THR A 344 12.67 -17.31 -48.04
CA THR A 344 13.48 -16.08 -48.02
C THR A 344 13.70 -15.56 -46.58
N ALA A 345 12.69 -15.67 -45.71
CA ALA A 345 12.80 -15.21 -44.33
C ALA A 345 13.68 -16.11 -43.44
N GLU A 346 13.60 -17.43 -43.58
CA GLU A 346 14.52 -18.35 -42.87
C GLU A 346 15.95 -18.30 -43.43
N GLU A 347 16.13 -18.07 -44.73
CA GLU A 347 17.44 -17.87 -45.36
C GLU A 347 18.11 -16.58 -44.84
N ALA A 348 17.43 -15.44 -44.94
CA ALA A 348 17.93 -14.16 -44.44
C ALA A 348 18.13 -14.13 -42.91
N TYR A 349 17.35 -14.90 -42.15
CA TYR A 349 17.55 -15.06 -40.70
C TYR A 349 18.70 -16.02 -40.37
N GLY A 350 18.94 -17.04 -41.21
CA GLY A 350 20.03 -18.01 -41.05
C GLY A 350 21.43 -17.42 -41.23
N GLU A 351 21.56 -16.29 -41.92
CA GLU A 351 22.80 -15.52 -42.05
C GLU A 351 23.15 -14.65 -40.82
N LEU A 352 22.21 -14.47 -39.88
CA LEU A 352 22.40 -13.56 -38.75
C LEU A 352 23.31 -14.16 -37.67
N SER A 353 24.20 -13.32 -37.12
CA SER A 353 24.95 -13.68 -35.90
C SER A 353 23.99 -13.90 -34.71
N PRO A 354 24.38 -14.61 -33.64
CA PRO A 354 23.51 -14.79 -32.47
C PRO A 354 23.03 -13.48 -31.82
N ALA A 355 23.82 -12.39 -31.90
CA ALA A 355 23.40 -11.06 -31.45
C ALA A 355 22.38 -10.44 -32.41
N GLN A 356 22.63 -10.52 -33.71
CA GLN A 356 21.71 -10.05 -34.76
C GLN A 356 20.38 -10.82 -34.76
N ALA A 357 20.40 -12.11 -34.46
CA ALA A 357 19.20 -12.94 -34.31
C ALA A 357 18.32 -12.49 -33.12
N HIS A 358 18.94 -12.07 -32.00
CA HIS A 358 18.23 -11.49 -30.85
C HIS A 358 17.66 -10.11 -31.18
N ALA A 359 18.46 -9.21 -31.77
CA ALA A 359 18.02 -7.90 -32.23
C ALA A 359 16.87 -8.00 -33.26
N ALA A 360 16.96 -8.94 -34.21
CA ALA A 360 15.93 -9.22 -35.21
C ALA A 360 14.61 -9.68 -34.59
N ARG A 361 14.64 -10.57 -33.59
CA ARG A 361 13.41 -10.97 -32.89
C ARG A 361 12.72 -9.76 -32.27
N HIS A 362 13.44 -8.90 -31.54
CA HIS A 362 12.85 -7.70 -30.93
C HIS A 362 12.33 -6.70 -31.96
N LEU A 363 13.11 -6.42 -33.01
CA LEU A 363 12.74 -5.52 -34.09
C LEU A 363 11.45 -5.97 -34.79
N LEU A 364 11.39 -7.24 -35.22
CA LEU A 364 10.25 -7.81 -35.91
C LEU A 364 9.00 -7.86 -35.02
N LEU A 365 9.16 -8.21 -33.74
CA LEU A 365 8.06 -8.17 -32.77
C LEU A 365 7.50 -6.75 -32.58
N ARG A 366 8.37 -5.73 -32.52
CA ARG A 366 7.96 -4.32 -32.41
C ARG A 366 7.16 -3.83 -33.63
N MET A 367 7.40 -4.40 -34.81
CA MET A 367 6.66 -4.13 -36.05
C MET A 367 5.30 -4.86 -36.17
N VAL A 368 4.84 -5.59 -35.15
CA VAL A 368 3.54 -6.30 -35.18
C VAL A 368 2.57 -5.76 -34.13
N GLU A 369 1.34 -5.44 -34.57
CA GLU A 369 0.20 -5.08 -33.73
C GLU A 369 -0.72 -6.29 -33.52
N PRO A 370 -0.75 -6.91 -32.31
CA PRO A 370 -1.61 -8.05 -32.06
C PRO A 370 -3.09 -7.66 -32.10
N GLY A 371 -3.84 -8.31 -32.98
CA GLY A 371 -5.26 -8.05 -33.19
C GLY A 371 -6.09 -8.26 -31.93
N GLN A 372 -7.22 -7.55 -31.82
CA GLN A 372 -8.24 -7.77 -30.79
C GLN A 372 -9.48 -8.41 -31.41
N GLY A 373 -9.31 -9.64 -31.90
CA GLY A 373 -10.34 -10.40 -32.62
C GLY A 373 -10.23 -10.34 -34.15
N ASN A 374 -9.55 -9.32 -34.68
CA ASN A 374 -9.10 -9.26 -36.07
C ASN A 374 -7.71 -9.94 -36.22
N ALA A 375 -7.23 -10.09 -37.46
CA ALA A 375 -5.87 -10.54 -37.71
C ALA A 375 -4.82 -9.54 -37.17
N ASP A 376 -3.63 -10.05 -36.83
CA ASP A 376 -2.50 -9.20 -36.42
C ASP A 376 -2.03 -8.34 -37.60
N THR A 377 -1.81 -7.04 -37.37
CA THR A 377 -1.44 -6.08 -38.44
C THR A 377 0.01 -5.64 -38.31
N ARG A 378 0.58 -5.08 -39.38
CA ARG A 378 1.91 -4.45 -39.33
C ARG A 378 1.86 -3.11 -38.57
N ARG A 379 3.01 -2.67 -38.04
CA ARG A 379 3.26 -1.35 -37.45
C ARG A 379 4.59 -0.79 -38.01
N PRO A 380 4.62 0.46 -38.51
CA PRO A 380 5.88 1.15 -38.78
C PRO A 380 6.58 1.58 -37.49
N ILE A 381 7.91 1.53 -37.49
CA ILE A 381 8.80 2.10 -36.47
C ILE A 381 9.40 3.36 -37.08
N THR A 382 9.23 4.52 -36.44
CA THR A 382 9.76 5.79 -36.96
C THR A 382 11.29 5.86 -36.84
N TRP A 383 11.93 6.71 -37.65
CA TRP A 383 13.37 6.97 -37.50
C TRP A 383 13.73 7.53 -36.12
N GLU A 384 12.85 8.33 -35.51
CA GLU A 384 12.94 8.81 -34.12
C GLU A 384 12.91 7.65 -33.12
N GLU A 385 11.94 6.75 -33.22
CA GLU A 385 11.83 5.59 -32.33
C GLU A 385 13.05 4.67 -32.45
N MET A 386 13.51 4.38 -33.68
CA MET A 386 14.68 3.53 -33.90
C MET A 386 16.01 4.19 -33.48
N ALA A 387 16.09 5.52 -33.47
CA ALA A 387 17.23 6.24 -32.87
C ALA A 387 17.28 6.08 -31.34
N GLY A 388 16.14 5.78 -30.70
CA GLY A 388 16.03 5.47 -29.27
C GLY A 388 16.50 4.06 -28.87
N TRP A 389 16.94 3.21 -29.82
CA TRP A 389 17.51 1.88 -29.53
C TRP A 389 19.03 1.99 -29.37
N GLU A 390 19.55 1.54 -28.23
CA GLU A 390 20.99 1.56 -27.92
C GLU A 390 21.77 0.41 -28.61
N ASP A 391 21.08 -0.62 -29.11
CA ASP A 391 21.69 -1.79 -29.73
C ASP A 391 22.14 -1.50 -31.18
N PRO A 392 23.45 -1.54 -31.50
CA PRO A 392 23.95 -1.27 -32.84
C PRO A 392 23.54 -2.33 -33.88
N GLU A 393 23.26 -3.57 -33.47
CA GLU A 393 22.92 -4.66 -34.39
C GLU A 393 21.56 -4.43 -35.06
N VAL A 394 20.67 -3.65 -34.44
CA VAL A 394 19.35 -3.28 -34.99
C VAL A 394 19.48 -2.65 -36.38
N ARG A 395 20.49 -1.78 -36.59
CA ARG A 395 20.70 -1.13 -37.90
C ARG A 395 21.27 -2.10 -38.93
N ALA A 396 22.16 -3.00 -38.52
CA ALA A 396 22.74 -4.03 -39.38
C ALA A 396 21.67 -5.05 -39.82
N VAL A 397 20.81 -5.47 -38.89
CA VAL A 397 19.64 -6.32 -39.14
C VAL A 397 18.65 -5.63 -40.07
N THR A 398 18.27 -4.38 -39.81
CA THR A 398 17.40 -3.60 -40.71
C THR A 398 17.96 -3.56 -42.12
N GLY A 399 19.26 -3.26 -42.29
CA GLY A 399 19.93 -3.27 -43.60
C GLY A 399 19.79 -4.63 -44.32
N ARG A 400 20.11 -5.74 -43.65
CA ARG A 400 19.99 -7.09 -44.21
C ARG A 400 18.55 -7.47 -44.58
N LEU A 401 17.58 -7.19 -43.70
CA LEU A 401 16.18 -7.54 -43.94
C LEU A 401 15.54 -6.66 -45.03
N THR A 402 15.99 -5.41 -45.21
CA THR A 402 15.63 -4.57 -46.36
C THR A 402 16.27 -5.07 -47.66
N GLN A 403 17.54 -5.50 -47.65
CA GLN A 403 18.19 -6.14 -48.81
C GLN A 403 17.47 -7.44 -49.24
N ALA A 404 17.01 -8.24 -48.26
CA ALA A 404 16.15 -9.40 -48.47
C ALA A 404 14.71 -9.06 -48.90
N ARG A 405 14.33 -7.77 -48.96
CA ARG A 405 12.98 -7.24 -49.25
C ARG A 405 11.88 -7.72 -48.27
N LEU A 406 12.27 -8.05 -47.05
CA LEU A 406 11.37 -8.41 -45.94
C LEU A 406 10.92 -7.15 -45.18
N LEU A 407 11.75 -6.12 -45.16
CA LEU A 407 11.40 -4.77 -44.70
C LEU A 407 11.35 -3.78 -45.86
N THR A 408 10.55 -2.73 -45.71
CA THR A 408 10.63 -1.51 -46.53
C THR A 408 10.95 -0.31 -45.65
N THR A 409 11.64 0.66 -46.25
CA THR A 409 12.09 1.91 -45.62
C THR A 409 11.51 3.09 -46.41
N ASP A 410 10.96 4.08 -45.72
CA ASP A 410 10.46 5.34 -46.30
C ASP A 410 10.93 6.55 -45.46
N ASP A 411 10.50 7.76 -45.84
CA ASP A 411 10.92 9.00 -45.16
C ASP A 411 10.45 9.06 -43.69
N ASP A 412 9.39 8.34 -43.33
CA ASP A 412 8.82 8.30 -41.97
C ASP A 412 9.49 7.22 -41.09
N GLY A 413 9.86 6.07 -41.66
CA GLY A 413 10.51 5.00 -40.90
C GLY A 413 10.77 3.68 -41.62
N VAL A 414 10.64 2.59 -40.87
CA VAL A 414 10.86 1.21 -41.32
C VAL A 414 9.69 0.32 -40.91
N GLN A 415 9.26 -0.56 -41.80
CA GLN A 415 8.06 -1.39 -41.64
C GLN A 415 8.24 -2.77 -42.29
N LEU A 416 7.44 -3.76 -41.87
CA LEU A 416 7.30 -5.02 -42.61
C LEU A 416 6.78 -4.73 -44.03
N ALA A 417 7.44 -5.30 -45.05
CA ALA A 417 7.08 -5.09 -46.45
C ALA A 417 5.62 -5.47 -46.73
N HIS A 418 5.16 -6.61 -46.19
CA HIS A 418 3.75 -6.97 -46.12
C HIS A 418 3.41 -7.72 -44.84
N GLU A 419 2.15 -7.66 -44.40
CA GLU A 419 1.60 -8.47 -43.29
C GLU A 419 1.73 -9.98 -43.50
N ALA A 420 1.96 -10.42 -44.74
CA ALA A 420 2.09 -11.84 -45.09
C ALA A 420 3.31 -12.50 -44.40
N LEU A 421 4.31 -11.70 -43.99
CA LEU A 421 5.41 -12.17 -43.15
C LEU A 421 4.91 -12.68 -41.80
N ILE A 422 3.88 -12.05 -41.21
CA ILE A 422 3.35 -12.40 -39.88
C ILE A 422 2.62 -13.75 -39.92
N THR A 423 1.96 -14.07 -41.03
CA THR A 423 1.16 -15.29 -41.19
C THR A 423 1.93 -16.46 -41.80
N CYS A 424 2.75 -16.21 -42.82
CA CYS A 424 3.45 -17.22 -43.60
C CYS A 424 4.77 -17.67 -42.97
N TRP A 425 5.50 -16.80 -42.25
CA TRP A 425 6.77 -17.16 -41.60
C TRP A 425 6.49 -17.82 -40.24
N PRO A 426 6.73 -19.14 -40.06
CA PRO A 426 6.29 -19.85 -38.85
C PRO A 426 6.95 -19.33 -37.57
N ARG A 427 8.25 -19.01 -37.65
CA ARG A 427 9.06 -18.45 -36.55
C ARG A 427 8.51 -17.13 -36.01
N LEU A 428 8.21 -16.17 -36.90
CA LEU A 428 7.65 -14.89 -36.50
C LEU A 428 6.24 -15.07 -35.91
N ARG A 429 5.41 -15.92 -36.51
CA ARG A 429 4.06 -16.24 -35.99
C ARG A 429 4.12 -16.86 -34.59
N GLU A 430 5.06 -17.77 -34.33
CA GLU A 430 5.27 -18.40 -33.03
C GLU A 430 5.74 -17.40 -31.97
N TRP A 431 6.64 -16.47 -32.32
CA TRP A 431 7.02 -15.36 -31.44
C TRP A 431 5.85 -14.43 -31.14
N VAL A 432 5.10 -14.01 -32.16
CA VAL A 432 3.95 -13.12 -31.99
C VAL A 432 2.90 -13.75 -31.08
N GLU A 433 2.58 -15.04 -31.26
CA GLU A 433 1.65 -15.78 -30.40
C GLU A 433 2.16 -15.84 -28.94
N ALA A 434 3.43 -16.21 -28.72
CA ALA A 434 4.02 -16.30 -27.40
C ALA A 434 4.09 -14.95 -26.66
N ASP A 435 4.45 -13.88 -27.36
CA ASP A 435 4.64 -12.54 -26.80
C ASP A 435 3.38 -11.65 -26.87
N ARG A 436 2.19 -12.13 -27.30
CA ARG A 436 0.97 -11.30 -27.50
C ARG A 436 0.62 -10.40 -26.32
N GLU A 437 0.77 -10.87 -25.08
CA GLU A 437 0.51 -10.03 -23.91
C GLU A 437 1.62 -8.99 -23.67
N ARG A 438 2.88 -9.38 -23.85
CA ARG A 438 4.06 -8.50 -23.71
C ARG A 438 4.00 -7.36 -24.73
N LEU A 439 3.70 -7.67 -25.99
CA LEU A 439 3.48 -6.70 -27.08
C LEU A 439 2.40 -5.66 -26.74
N ARG A 440 1.26 -6.10 -26.18
CA ARG A 440 0.17 -5.19 -25.79
C ARG A 440 0.54 -4.27 -24.62
N HIS A 441 1.30 -4.78 -23.65
CA HIS A 441 1.84 -3.94 -22.56
C HIS A 441 2.97 -3.02 -23.04
N HIS A 442 3.77 -3.45 -24.02
CA HIS A 442 4.88 -2.67 -24.56
C HIS A 442 4.38 -1.38 -25.21
N ARG A 443 3.29 -1.43 -25.98
CA ARG A 443 2.63 -0.20 -26.50
C ARG A 443 2.09 0.71 -25.42
N GLN A 444 1.41 0.16 -24.41
CA GLN A 444 0.91 0.98 -23.29
C GLN A 444 2.06 1.68 -22.54
N LEU A 445 3.25 1.05 -22.50
CA LEU A 445 4.47 1.67 -21.99
C LEU A 445 5.00 2.76 -22.93
N THR A 446 5.06 2.54 -24.24
CA THR A 446 5.44 3.56 -25.25
C THR A 446 4.55 4.80 -25.17
N ASP A 447 3.23 4.60 -25.18
CA ASP A 447 2.24 5.67 -25.08
C ASP A 447 2.39 6.46 -23.77
N ALA A 448 2.69 5.77 -22.66
CA ALA A 448 2.86 6.39 -21.35
C ALA A 448 4.20 7.13 -21.19
N ALA A 449 5.30 6.58 -21.73
CA ALA A 449 6.59 7.23 -21.80
C ALA A 449 6.53 8.50 -22.67
N ARG A 450 5.86 8.43 -23.82
CA ARG A 450 5.55 9.61 -24.66
C ARG A 450 4.74 10.64 -23.87
N THR A 451 3.63 10.23 -23.26
CA THR A 451 2.77 11.14 -22.47
C THR A 451 3.56 11.85 -21.37
N TRP A 452 4.44 11.12 -20.67
CA TRP A 452 5.33 11.66 -19.63
C TRP A 452 6.31 12.70 -20.20
N LEU A 453 6.94 12.43 -21.35
CA LEU A 453 7.82 13.38 -22.02
C LEU A 453 7.07 14.63 -22.52
N GLU A 454 5.87 14.46 -23.08
CA GLU A 454 5.01 15.56 -23.57
C GLU A 454 4.40 16.40 -22.42
N HIS A 455 4.49 15.96 -21.15
CA HIS A 455 4.08 16.69 -19.95
C HIS A 455 5.29 17.08 -19.05
N ASP A 456 6.42 17.48 -19.66
CA ASP A 456 7.64 17.94 -18.97
C ASP A 456 8.14 16.98 -17.85
N ARG A 457 7.92 15.67 -18.05
CA ARG A 457 8.24 14.58 -17.11
C ARG A 457 7.47 14.59 -15.79
N ASP A 458 6.23 15.10 -15.78
CA ASP A 458 5.36 15.09 -14.59
C ASP A 458 5.23 13.70 -13.94
N ALA A 459 5.56 13.62 -12.65
CA ALA A 459 5.44 12.42 -11.83
C ALA A 459 3.99 11.92 -11.67
N GLY A 460 2.98 12.76 -11.91
CA GLY A 460 1.57 12.36 -11.99
C GLY A 460 1.28 11.34 -13.09
N THR A 461 2.00 11.39 -14.21
CA THR A 461 1.83 10.49 -15.37
C THR A 461 2.54 9.13 -15.24
N LEU A 462 3.52 9.01 -14.34
CA LEU A 462 4.30 7.79 -14.13
C LEU A 462 3.44 6.59 -13.71
N TYR A 463 3.86 5.38 -14.10
CA TYR A 463 3.23 4.15 -13.65
C TYR A 463 3.35 3.96 -12.14
N ARG A 464 2.26 3.52 -11.49
CA ARG A 464 2.19 3.23 -10.05
C ARG A 464 1.43 1.94 -9.78
N GLY A 465 1.66 1.35 -8.61
CA GLY A 465 0.95 0.16 -8.15
C GLY A 465 1.03 -1.00 -9.16
N THR A 466 -0.13 -1.55 -9.52
CA THR A 466 -0.24 -2.71 -10.42
C THR A 466 0.29 -2.46 -11.84
N ARG A 467 0.17 -1.23 -12.38
CA ARG A 467 0.72 -0.91 -13.73
C ARG A 467 2.24 -0.98 -13.74
N LEU A 468 2.88 -0.47 -12.69
CA LEU A 468 4.33 -0.56 -12.53
C LEU A 468 4.75 -2.01 -12.30
N ALA A 469 4.12 -2.72 -11.36
CA ALA A 469 4.46 -4.12 -11.06
C ALA A 469 4.33 -5.06 -12.27
N ARG A 470 3.30 -4.89 -13.12
CA ARG A 470 3.14 -5.69 -14.36
C ARG A 470 4.16 -5.30 -15.44
N ALA A 471 4.61 -4.05 -15.48
CA ALA A 471 5.70 -3.65 -16.38
C ALA A 471 7.07 -4.14 -15.88
N GLU A 472 7.33 -4.10 -14.58
CA GLU A 472 8.49 -4.74 -13.94
C GLU A 472 8.51 -6.24 -14.31
N GLU A 473 7.40 -6.96 -14.14
CA GLU A 473 7.28 -8.40 -14.45
C GLU A 473 7.48 -8.77 -15.93
N LEU A 474 7.07 -7.90 -16.88
CA LEU A 474 7.13 -8.17 -18.32
C LEU A 474 8.40 -7.65 -19.03
N PHE A 475 9.17 -6.78 -18.38
CA PHE A 475 10.32 -6.10 -19.02
C PHE A 475 11.61 -6.07 -18.20
N ALA A 476 11.62 -6.39 -16.90
CA ALA A 476 12.87 -6.53 -16.16
C ALA A 476 13.56 -7.86 -16.51
N GLY A 477 14.71 -7.81 -17.18
CA GLY A 477 15.53 -8.99 -17.47
C GLY A 477 16.41 -9.41 -16.29
N ASP A 478 16.71 -10.71 -16.18
CA ASP A 478 17.34 -11.34 -15.01
C ASP A 478 18.71 -10.77 -14.59
N ASP A 479 19.49 -10.16 -15.49
CA ASP A 479 20.86 -9.69 -15.15
C ASP A 479 21.39 -8.49 -15.97
N ARG A 480 20.62 -7.95 -16.94
CA ARG A 480 21.09 -6.88 -17.87
C ARG A 480 20.09 -5.75 -18.11
N GLY A 481 19.13 -5.57 -17.20
CA GLY A 481 18.15 -4.50 -17.27
C GLY A 481 17.06 -4.74 -18.32
N TYR A 482 16.49 -3.65 -18.83
CA TYR A 482 15.32 -3.69 -19.70
C TYR A 482 15.69 -3.99 -21.17
N ASP A 483 15.46 -5.23 -21.59
CA ASP A 483 15.74 -5.78 -22.93
C ASP A 483 14.57 -5.57 -23.91
N GLY A 484 14.87 -5.04 -25.09
CA GLY A 484 13.88 -4.66 -26.11
C GLY A 484 13.12 -3.34 -25.84
N LEU A 485 13.52 -2.54 -24.85
CA LEU A 485 12.97 -1.19 -24.61
C LEU A 485 13.84 -0.09 -25.24
N THR A 486 13.21 1.03 -25.63
CA THR A 486 13.96 2.26 -25.96
C THR A 486 14.57 2.90 -24.71
N SER A 487 15.53 3.80 -24.90
CA SER A 487 16.12 4.61 -23.82
C SER A 487 15.06 5.43 -23.06
N GLU A 488 14.00 5.89 -23.74
CA GLU A 488 12.88 6.63 -23.16
C GLU A 488 11.93 5.75 -22.33
N GLU A 489 11.54 4.59 -22.87
CA GLU A 489 10.72 3.59 -22.17
C GLU A 489 11.45 3.10 -20.90
N ARG A 490 12.77 2.89 -21.01
CA ARG A 490 13.64 2.56 -19.89
C ARG A 490 13.70 3.69 -18.86
N ALA A 491 13.90 4.93 -19.28
CA ALA A 491 13.93 6.09 -18.39
C ALA A 491 12.59 6.28 -17.64
N PHE A 492 11.46 6.07 -18.31
CA PHE A 492 10.13 6.10 -17.69
C PHE A 492 9.98 5.04 -16.59
N LEU A 493 10.35 3.77 -16.85
CA LEU A 493 10.25 2.71 -15.84
C LEU A 493 11.23 2.90 -14.68
N VAL A 494 12.47 3.33 -14.94
CA VAL A 494 13.44 3.66 -13.89
C VAL A 494 12.90 4.79 -13.01
N THR A 495 12.39 5.88 -13.61
CA THR A 495 11.82 7.01 -12.85
C THR A 495 10.60 6.57 -12.02
N ALA A 496 9.73 5.71 -12.56
CA ALA A 496 8.57 5.16 -11.85
C ALA A 496 8.98 4.28 -10.65
N ALA A 497 10.00 3.42 -10.81
CA ALA A 497 10.54 2.59 -9.75
C ALA A 497 11.25 3.42 -8.66
N GLU A 498 12.00 4.46 -9.03
CA GLU A 498 12.60 5.40 -8.08
C GLU A 498 11.53 6.17 -7.31
N GLN A 499 10.51 6.71 -7.99
CA GLN A 499 9.39 7.41 -7.38
C GLN A 499 8.69 6.51 -6.34
N ARG A 500 8.34 5.27 -6.71
CA ARG A 500 7.79 4.26 -5.79
C ARG A 500 8.70 4.05 -4.57
N ALA A 501 10.01 3.92 -4.78
CA ALA A 501 10.96 3.76 -3.67
C ALA A 501 10.99 4.99 -2.75
N THR A 502 10.84 6.23 -3.27
CA THR A 502 10.71 7.41 -2.40
C THR A 502 9.39 7.44 -1.61
N GLU A 503 8.28 7.04 -2.23
CA GLU A 503 6.96 6.95 -1.58
C GLU A 503 6.95 5.90 -0.47
N GLU A 504 7.51 4.70 -0.71
CA GLU A 504 7.66 3.65 0.32
C GLU A 504 8.59 4.11 1.46
N ARG A 505 9.70 4.80 1.15
CA ARG A 505 10.58 5.43 2.16
C ARG A 505 9.86 6.54 2.93
N ALA A 506 8.91 7.27 2.35
CA ALA A 506 8.12 8.29 3.02
C ALA A 506 7.05 7.68 3.93
N ALA A 507 6.28 6.71 3.43
CA ALA A 507 5.24 6.01 4.18
C ALA A 507 5.81 5.27 5.40
N THR A 508 6.97 4.62 5.27
CA THR A 508 7.66 3.98 6.40
C THR A 508 8.15 4.99 7.45
N ARG A 509 8.68 6.16 7.04
CA ARG A 509 9.02 7.27 7.97
C ARG A 509 7.79 7.80 8.69
N ALA A 510 6.68 8.04 7.98
CA ALA A 510 5.42 8.49 8.58
C ALA A 510 4.86 7.47 9.59
N ARG A 511 4.85 6.17 9.23
CA ARG A 511 4.38 5.09 10.11
C ARG A 511 5.27 4.89 11.35
N ARG A 512 6.58 5.15 11.25
CA ARG A 512 7.49 5.22 12.40
C ARG A 512 7.14 6.42 13.30
N ARG A 513 7.01 7.63 12.73
CA ARG A 513 6.67 8.86 13.47
C ARG A 513 5.32 8.76 14.20
N SER A 514 4.31 8.19 13.55
CA SER A 514 3.00 7.88 14.16
C SER A 514 3.15 6.93 15.36
N ARG A 515 3.84 5.79 15.18
CA ARG A 515 4.08 4.83 16.28
C ARG A 515 4.83 5.45 17.46
N THR A 516 5.84 6.28 17.23
CA THR A 516 6.56 6.97 18.31
C THR A 516 5.68 7.98 19.05
N LEU A 517 4.81 8.72 18.34
CA LEU A 517 3.87 9.65 18.97
C LEU A 517 2.84 8.90 19.82
N THR A 518 2.22 7.85 19.30
CA THR A 518 1.28 7.01 20.06
C THR A 518 1.95 6.39 21.29
N ALA A 519 3.17 5.86 21.16
CA ALA A 519 3.91 5.31 22.30
C ALA A 519 4.20 6.37 23.38
N SER A 520 4.58 7.59 22.98
CA SER A 520 4.81 8.70 23.92
C SER A 520 3.53 9.16 24.61
N LEU A 521 2.39 9.19 23.90
CA LEU A 521 1.08 9.51 24.46
C LEU A 521 0.63 8.45 25.46
N CYS A 522 0.80 7.16 25.15
CA CYS A 522 0.53 6.06 26.07
C CYS A 522 1.42 6.11 27.32
N ALA A 523 2.70 6.49 27.18
CA ALA A 523 3.60 6.65 28.32
C ALA A 523 3.20 7.83 29.23
N VAL A 524 2.86 9.00 28.65
CA VAL A 524 2.34 10.16 29.40
C VAL A 524 1.03 9.82 30.10
N LEU A 525 0.10 9.13 29.42
CA LEU A 525 -1.16 8.68 30.01
C LEU A 525 -0.94 7.68 31.16
N ALA A 526 0.01 6.75 31.02
CA ALA A 526 0.36 5.81 32.08
C ALA A 526 0.97 6.52 33.31
N VAL A 527 1.86 7.50 33.10
CA VAL A 527 2.41 8.32 34.20
C VAL A 527 1.30 9.13 34.88
N ALA A 528 0.42 9.78 34.12
CA ALA A 528 -0.72 10.52 34.66
C ALA A 528 -1.68 9.62 35.46
N LEU A 529 -1.95 8.39 34.97
CA LEU A 529 -2.75 7.41 35.68
C LEU A 529 -2.10 6.96 37.00
N VAL A 530 -0.79 6.71 36.99
CA VAL A 530 -0.04 6.35 38.20
C VAL A 530 -0.06 7.50 39.23
N VAL A 531 0.21 8.73 38.79
CA VAL A 531 0.14 9.93 39.65
C VAL A 531 -1.26 10.07 40.25
N GLY A 532 -2.32 10.00 39.44
CA GLY A 532 -3.70 10.05 39.91
C GLY A 532 -4.03 8.95 40.93
N LEU A 533 -3.62 7.71 40.67
CA LEU A 533 -3.83 6.57 41.58
C LEU A 533 -3.07 6.75 42.91
N THR A 534 -1.86 7.30 42.88
CA THR A 534 -1.12 7.62 44.11
C THR A 534 -1.75 8.76 44.91
N ALA A 535 -2.27 9.80 44.25
CA ALA A 535 -2.96 10.89 44.91
C ALA A 535 -4.25 10.43 45.63
N VAL A 536 -5.02 9.51 45.01
CA VAL A 536 -6.21 8.91 45.65
C VAL A 536 -5.83 8.09 46.89
N ARG A 537 -4.75 7.30 46.83
CA ARG A 537 -4.27 6.53 48.00
C ARG A 537 -3.81 7.44 49.14
N LEU A 538 -2.97 8.43 48.84
CA LEU A 538 -2.49 9.41 49.82
C LEU A 538 -3.64 10.16 50.50
N ARG A 539 -4.71 10.47 49.75
CA ARG A 539 -5.94 11.05 50.32
C ARG A 539 -6.64 10.10 51.29
N GLN A 540 -6.84 8.84 50.91
CA GLN A 540 -7.48 7.83 51.75
C GLN A 540 -6.69 7.55 53.04
N ASP A 541 -5.36 7.48 52.95
CA ASP A 541 -4.48 7.32 54.11
C ASP A 541 -4.54 8.54 55.04
N SER A 542 -4.60 9.76 54.48
CA SER A 542 -4.73 11.01 55.24
C SER A 542 -6.09 11.11 55.97
N GLU A 543 -7.20 10.86 55.26
CA GLU A 543 -8.55 10.85 55.82
C GLU A 543 -8.64 9.84 57.00
N LYS A 544 -8.05 8.64 56.84
CA LYS A 544 -7.96 7.64 57.91
C LYS A 544 -7.10 8.10 59.09
N GLN A 545 -5.96 8.75 58.84
CA GLN A 545 -5.14 9.29 59.94
C GLN A 545 -5.89 10.37 60.74
N THR A 546 -6.77 11.17 60.09
CA THR A 546 -7.59 12.14 60.82
C THR A 546 -8.67 11.50 61.68
N THR A 547 -9.36 10.45 61.20
CA THR A 547 -10.39 9.76 61.98
C THR A 547 -9.78 8.96 63.13
N ASP A 548 -8.64 8.30 62.91
CA ASP A 548 -7.85 7.65 63.96
C ASP A 548 -7.41 8.65 65.04
N THR A 549 -6.92 9.84 64.65
CA THR A 549 -6.50 10.88 65.60
C THR A 549 -7.68 11.46 66.39
N ALA A 550 -8.84 11.64 65.75
CA ALA A 550 -10.06 12.05 66.44
C ALA A 550 -10.52 10.98 67.46
N ALA A 551 -10.54 9.70 67.06
CA ALA A 551 -10.91 8.59 67.94
C ALA A 551 -9.99 8.49 69.18
N ARG A 552 -8.67 8.69 69.02
CA ARG A 552 -7.72 8.76 70.15
C ARG A 552 -8.02 9.91 71.11
N ARG A 553 -8.35 11.10 70.59
CA ARG A 553 -8.71 12.27 71.43
C ARG A 553 -9.99 12.01 72.22
N VAL A 554 -11.03 11.49 71.58
CA VAL A 554 -12.29 11.15 72.26
C VAL A 554 -12.07 10.06 73.32
N ALA A 555 -11.25 9.04 73.04
CA ALA A 555 -10.87 8.02 74.02
C ALA A 555 -10.09 8.61 75.22
N ALA A 556 -9.16 9.54 74.99
CA ALA A 556 -8.42 10.18 76.08
C ALA A 556 -9.31 11.06 76.98
N VAL A 557 -10.30 11.75 76.41
CA VAL A 557 -11.30 12.52 77.19
C VAL A 557 -12.23 11.57 77.97
N ALA A 558 -12.66 10.46 77.37
CA ALA A 558 -13.42 9.42 78.06
C ALA A 558 -12.64 8.85 79.27
N ASP A 559 -11.36 8.54 79.09
CA ASP A 559 -10.48 8.04 80.14
C ASP A 559 -10.28 9.04 81.28
N ALA A 560 -10.22 10.35 80.97
CA ALA A 560 -10.03 11.42 81.95
C ALA A 560 -11.31 11.77 82.75
N LEU A 561 -12.50 11.67 82.14
CA LEU A 561 -13.77 12.03 82.79
C LEU A 561 -14.31 10.97 83.75
N ARG A 562 -13.75 9.75 83.78
CA ARG A 562 -14.31 8.61 84.55
C ARG A 562 -14.74 8.95 85.98
N THR A 563 -13.94 9.70 86.73
CA THR A 563 -14.21 10.01 88.15
C THR A 563 -14.97 11.32 88.39
N THR A 564 -15.29 12.08 87.34
CA THR A 564 -15.92 13.42 87.44
C THR A 564 -17.22 13.55 86.65
N ASP A 565 -17.39 12.72 85.62
CA ASP A 565 -18.65 12.48 84.91
C ASP A 565 -18.60 11.06 84.31
N PRO A 566 -18.95 10.02 85.11
CA PRO A 566 -18.92 8.64 84.65
C PRO A 566 -19.78 8.41 83.41
N ARG A 567 -20.94 9.08 83.32
CA ARG A 567 -21.93 8.88 82.26
C ARG A 567 -21.43 9.41 80.92
N THR A 568 -20.82 10.60 80.89
CA THR A 568 -20.19 11.14 79.68
C THR A 568 -18.94 10.32 79.33
N ALA A 569 -18.16 9.86 80.30
CA ALA A 569 -17.03 8.96 80.04
C ALA A 569 -17.46 7.67 79.31
N MET A 570 -18.54 7.02 79.75
CA MET A 570 -19.09 5.83 79.07
C MET A 570 -19.54 6.12 77.63
N LEU A 571 -20.27 7.22 77.42
CA LEU A 571 -20.76 7.61 76.09
C LEU A 571 -19.62 7.95 75.13
N LEU A 572 -18.59 8.68 75.59
CA LEU A 572 -17.42 8.99 74.79
C LEU A 572 -16.56 7.73 74.51
N GLY A 573 -16.50 6.76 75.41
CA GLY A 573 -15.86 5.46 75.16
C GLY A 573 -16.51 4.69 74.00
N VAL A 574 -17.84 4.64 73.97
CA VAL A 574 -18.60 4.05 72.83
C VAL A 574 -18.42 4.87 71.55
N ALA A 575 -18.45 6.21 71.63
CA ALA A 575 -18.26 7.08 70.48
C ALA A 575 -16.86 6.92 69.86
N ALA A 576 -15.80 6.88 70.69
CA ALA A 576 -14.42 6.66 70.23
C ALA A 576 -14.27 5.33 69.47
N TRP A 577 -14.90 4.25 69.96
CA TRP A 577 -14.84 2.94 69.30
C TRP A 577 -15.60 2.93 67.95
N ARG A 578 -16.71 3.67 67.85
CA ARG A 578 -17.45 3.86 66.59
C ARG A 578 -16.73 4.76 65.59
N LEU A 579 -15.88 5.70 66.05
CA LEU A 579 -15.08 6.57 65.19
C LEU A 579 -13.88 5.83 64.57
N SER A 580 -13.14 5.06 65.36
CA SER A 580 -12.14 4.10 64.85
C SER A 580 -11.82 3.02 65.90
N PRO A 581 -11.74 1.72 65.53
CA PRO A 581 -11.45 0.63 66.44
C PRO A 581 -9.95 0.51 66.75
N LEU A 582 -9.45 1.39 67.63
CA LEU A 582 -8.05 1.52 68.05
C LEU A 582 -7.79 0.90 69.43
N PRO A 583 -6.52 0.65 69.82
CA PRO A 583 -6.19 0.24 71.18
C PRO A 583 -6.60 1.28 72.24
N GLU A 584 -6.66 2.56 71.89
CA GLU A 584 -7.10 3.65 72.76
C GLU A 584 -8.61 3.59 72.98
N SER A 585 -9.40 3.57 71.90
CA SER A 585 -10.86 3.53 71.99
C SER A 585 -11.38 2.20 72.52
N ARG A 586 -10.69 1.08 72.28
CA ARG A 586 -10.97 -0.21 72.92
C ARG A 586 -10.74 -0.16 74.42
N ARG A 587 -9.70 0.53 74.90
CA ARG A 587 -9.46 0.74 76.34
C ARG A 587 -10.53 1.64 76.95
N ALA A 588 -10.91 2.73 76.28
CA ALA A 588 -12.01 3.59 76.72
C ALA A 588 -13.33 2.80 76.88
N LEU A 589 -13.71 2.02 75.86
CA LEU A 589 -14.89 1.15 75.86
C LEU A 589 -14.84 0.04 76.92
N LEU A 590 -13.71 -0.65 77.07
CA LEU A 590 -13.56 -1.71 78.08
C LEU A 590 -13.56 -1.13 79.50
N GLY A 591 -12.97 0.05 79.70
CA GLY A 591 -13.07 0.78 80.96
C GLY A 591 -14.51 1.16 81.29
N ALA A 592 -15.27 1.66 80.31
CA ALA A 592 -16.71 1.95 80.47
C ALA A 592 -17.57 0.71 80.81
N LEU A 593 -17.13 -0.50 80.41
CA LEU A 593 -17.79 -1.76 80.78
C LEU A 593 -17.36 -2.29 82.15
N ALA A 594 -16.21 -1.86 82.66
CA ALA A 594 -15.62 -2.30 83.93
C ALA A 594 -15.78 -1.26 85.06
N GLN A 595 -16.40 -0.12 84.79
CA GLN A 595 -16.53 0.99 85.72
C GLN A 595 -17.71 0.77 86.70
N PRO A 596 -17.47 0.76 88.04
CA PRO A 596 -18.54 0.64 89.03
C PRO A 596 -19.21 1.97 89.39
N GLU A 597 -18.54 3.12 89.19
CA GLU A 597 -19.14 4.42 89.44
C GLU A 597 -20.13 4.78 88.33
N LEU A 598 -21.37 5.10 88.70
CA LEU A 598 -22.45 5.47 87.76
C LEU A 598 -22.88 6.94 87.90
N ASP A 599 -22.52 7.60 89.00
CA ASP A 599 -22.80 9.00 89.29
C ASP A 599 -21.67 9.58 90.17
N SER A 600 -21.62 10.90 90.35
CA SER A 600 -20.59 11.59 91.14
C SER A 600 -21.15 12.86 91.79
N PHE A 601 -21.43 12.82 93.10
CA PHE A 601 -21.92 13.98 93.84
C PHE A 601 -20.82 15.03 94.06
N THR A 602 -21.11 16.27 93.66
CA THR A 602 -20.31 17.46 94.01
C THR A 602 -21.19 18.41 94.83
N ASP A 603 -20.66 18.93 95.94
CA ASP A 603 -21.33 19.88 96.84
C ASP A 603 -21.83 21.14 96.09
N PRO A 604 -23.16 21.31 95.86
CA PRO A 604 -23.66 22.32 94.92
C PRO A 604 -23.57 23.77 95.40
N ALA A 605 -23.29 24.00 96.69
CA ALA A 605 -23.21 25.33 97.28
C ALA A 605 -22.13 25.38 98.37
N PRO A 606 -20.85 25.33 97.99
CA PRO A 606 -19.75 25.19 98.93
C PRO A 606 -19.55 26.43 99.83
N GLY A 607 -19.69 27.64 99.28
CA GLY A 607 -19.29 28.88 99.96
C GLY A 607 -17.78 29.06 99.99
N ASP A 608 -17.30 30.07 100.73
CA ASP A 608 -15.88 30.24 101.02
C ASP A 608 -15.47 29.42 102.25
N GLU A 609 -14.22 28.96 102.24
CA GLU A 609 -13.61 28.03 103.22
C GLU A 609 -14.52 26.84 103.68
N PRO A 610 -15.04 26.01 102.74
CA PRO A 610 -15.96 24.92 103.06
C PRO A 610 -15.31 23.81 103.89
N ALA A 611 -15.65 23.74 105.18
CA ALA A 611 -15.46 22.52 105.96
C ALA A 611 -16.56 21.50 105.61
N ARG A 612 -16.13 20.26 105.33
CA ARG A 612 -17.00 19.17 104.86
C ARG A 612 -16.80 17.91 105.70
N PHE A 613 -17.90 17.39 106.23
CA PHE A 613 -17.92 16.23 107.12
C PHE A 613 -18.88 15.19 106.53
N LEU A 614 -18.32 14.12 105.94
CA LEU A 614 -19.09 12.99 105.46
C LEU A 614 -19.44 12.08 106.64
N ASP A 615 -20.70 11.67 106.77
CA ASP A 615 -21.11 10.76 107.84
C ASP A 615 -20.55 9.34 107.63
N SER A 616 -20.58 8.52 108.69
CA SER A 616 -20.04 7.16 108.65
C SER A 616 -20.82 6.18 107.75
N SER A 617 -21.98 6.57 107.19
CA SER A 617 -22.67 5.80 106.15
C SER A 617 -22.29 6.20 104.71
N GLY A 618 -21.59 7.32 104.51
CA GLY A 618 -21.27 7.89 103.20
C GLY A 618 -22.44 8.56 102.49
N ARG A 619 -23.66 8.50 103.06
CA ARG A 619 -24.90 8.99 102.42
C ARG A 619 -25.23 10.43 102.77
N THR A 620 -24.68 10.96 103.86
CA THR A 620 -24.98 12.30 104.36
C THR A 620 -23.71 13.13 104.40
N LEU A 621 -23.59 14.09 103.48
CA LEU A 621 -22.55 15.10 103.53
C LEU A 621 -23.05 16.32 104.31
N LEU A 622 -22.41 16.64 105.43
CA LEU A 622 -22.51 17.98 106.02
C LEU A 622 -21.47 18.89 105.35
N SER A 623 -21.91 20.07 104.90
CA SER A 623 -21.06 21.14 104.38
C SER A 623 -21.38 22.43 105.13
N THR A 624 -20.37 23.18 105.55
CA THR A 624 -20.54 24.44 106.28
C THR A 624 -19.95 25.61 105.50
N SER A 625 -20.80 26.60 105.24
CA SER A 625 -20.50 27.82 104.50
C SER A 625 -20.08 28.89 105.50
N ASP A 626 -18.87 29.44 105.34
CA ASP A 626 -18.44 30.70 105.97
C ASP A 626 -18.51 30.70 107.53
N ASN A 627 -18.58 29.52 108.14
CA ASN A 627 -19.02 29.28 109.54
C ASN A 627 -20.34 29.97 109.96
N THR A 628 -21.17 30.39 109.00
CA THR A 628 -22.51 30.98 109.26
C THR A 628 -23.63 29.97 109.16
N THR A 629 -23.52 29.01 108.23
CA THR A 629 -24.63 28.14 107.81
C THR A 629 -24.15 26.71 107.60
N TRP A 630 -24.75 25.75 108.30
CA TRP A 630 -24.57 24.33 108.00
C TRP A 630 -25.65 23.86 107.02
N ARG A 631 -25.26 23.02 106.07
CA ARG A 631 -26.10 22.42 105.04
C ARG A 631 -25.86 20.91 105.07
N ARG A 632 -26.93 20.12 105.02
CA ARG A 632 -26.88 18.66 105.03
C ARG A 632 -27.43 18.15 103.70
N TRP A 633 -26.62 17.41 102.96
CA TRP A 633 -26.93 16.86 101.64
C TRP A 633 -27.07 15.34 101.71
N ASP A 634 -28.01 14.81 100.93
CA ASP A 634 -28.15 13.40 100.61
C ASP A 634 -27.30 13.11 99.35
N VAL A 635 -26.31 12.23 99.51
CA VAL A 635 -25.29 11.95 98.49
C VAL A 635 -25.83 11.00 97.42
N ASP A 636 -26.80 10.14 97.74
CA ASP A 636 -27.41 9.21 96.78
C ASP A 636 -28.44 9.90 95.86
N THR A 637 -29.13 10.94 96.35
CA THR A 637 -30.21 11.64 95.62
C THR A 637 -29.87 13.08 95.21
N HIS A 638 -28.67 13.56 95.56
CA HIS A 638 -28.17 14.92 95.32
C HIS A 638 -29.05 16.04 95.93
N ARG A 639 -29.86 15.74 96.96
CA ARG A 639 -30.85 16.67 97.55
C ARG A 639 -30.38 17.25 98.88
N ARG A 640 -30.73 18.51 99.15
CA ARG A 640 -30.51 19.11 100.49
C ARG A 640 -31.54 18.58 101.49
N ILE A 641 -31.09 17.77 102.44
CA ILE A 641 -31.89 17.22 103.55
C ILE A 641 -32.32 18.33 104.52
N ALA A 642 -31.38 19.19 104.90
CA ALA A 642 -31.60 20.22 105.91
C ALA A 642 -30.56 21.35 105.82
N SER A 643 -30.83 22.46 106.50
CA SER A 643 -29.87 23.54 106.71
C SER A 643 -30.28 24.40 107.91
N GLY A 644 -29.33 25.04 108.56
CA GLY A 644 -29.58 25.99 109.64
C GLY A 644 -28.37 26.87 109.97
N PRO A 645 -28.54 27.88 110.83
CA PRO A 645 -27.43 28.71 111.27
C PRO A 645 -26.46 27.90 112.14
N VAL A 646 -25.18 28.27 112.07
CA VAL A 646 -24.13 27.85 113.00
C VAL A 646 -24.03 28.91 114.11
N PRO A 647 -24.12 28.54 115.40
CA PRO A 647 -23.80 29.44 116.51
C PRO A 647 -22.38 30.00 116.39
N ARG A 648 -22.13 31.22 116.92
CA ARG A 648 -20.80 31.85 116.89
C ARG A 648 -19.67 30.88 117.28
N GLY A 649 -18.75 30.67 116.36
CA GLY A 649 -17.63 29.74 116.47
C GLY A 649 -17.36 29.05 115.13
N ALA A 650 -16.23 28.34 115.03
CA ALA A 650 -15.95 27.46 113.90
C ALA A 650 -16.45 26.04 114.18
N VAL A 651 -16.92 25.32 113.15
CA VAL A 651 -17.28 23.89 113.27
C VAL A 651 -16.02 23.03 113.19
N LEU A 652 -15.72 22.32 114.27
CA LEU A 652 -14.49 21.54 114.45
C LEU A 652 -14.65 20.07 114.07
N ASP A 653 -15.83 19.49 114.34
CA ASP A 653 -16.20 18.09 114.05
C ASP A 653 -17.73 17.95 113.98
N ALA A 654 -18.23 16.88 113.38
CA ALA A 654 -19.67 16.62 113.23
C ALA A 654 -20.03 15.16 113.61
N GLY A 655 -21.00 15.04 114.51
CA GLY A 655 -21.53 13.74 114.94
C GLY A 655 -22.40 13.06 113.86
N PRO A 656 -22.64 11.74 113.99
CA PRO A 656 -23.31 10.93 112.97
C PRO A 656 -24.60 11.53 112.38
N GLY A 657 -24.70 11.49 111.05
CA GLY A 657 -25.79 12.12 110.29
C GLY A 657 -25.81 13.66 110.34
N GLY A 658 -24.72 14.30 110.75
CA GLY A 658 -24.61 15.75 110.90
C GLY A 658 -25.64 16.32 111.88
N ARG A 659 -25.97 15.58 112.94
CA ARG A 659 -27.04 15.93 113.90
C ARG A 659 -26.54 16.77 115.09
N VAL A 660 -25.30 16.56 115.50
CA VAL A 660 -24.63 17.34 116.54
C VAL A 660 -23.34 17.91 115.95
N LEU A 661 -23.05 19.17 116.19
CA LEU A 661 -21.80 19.83 115.79
C LEU A 661 -20.92 20.06 117.01
N LEU A 662 -19.61 19.93 116.86
CA LEU A 662 -18.64 20.45 117.82
C LEU A 662 -18.21 21.84 117.36
N ILE A 663 -18.42 22.86 118.18
CA ILE A 663 -18.19 24.27 117.81
C ILE A 663 -17.26 24.94 118.84
N SER A 664 -16.33 25.77 118.39
CA SER A 664 -15.50 26.62 119.27
C SER A 664 -16.34 27.75 119.89
N ALA A 665 -16.91 27.53 121.08
CA ALA A 665 -17.72 28.51 121.80
C ALA A 665 -16.95 29.76 122.27
N SER A 666 -15.62 29.66 122.41
CA SER A 666 -14.70 30.79 122.59
C SER A 666 -13.27 30.39 122.20
N ASP A 667 -12.34 31.34 122.20
CA ASP A 667 -10.90 31.13 121.97
C ASP A 667 -10.25 30.11 122.93
N THR A 668 -10.94 29.73 124.02
CA THR A 668 -10.45 28.72 124.99
C THR A 668 -11.42 27.54 125.20
N THR A 669 -12.63 27.57 124.63
CA THR A 669 -13.67 26.57 124.87
C THR A 669 -14.41 26.09 123.62
N GLN A 670 -14.85 24.84 123.67
CA GLN A 670 -15.65 24.16 122.66
C GLN A 670 -16.89 23.54 123.31
N GLN A 671 -17.98 23.43 122.57
CA GLN A 671 -19.23 22.87 123.08
C GLN A 671 -20.01 22.17 121.96
N LEU A 672 -20.89 21.25 122.33
CA LEU A 672 -21.67 20.45 121.39
C LEU A 672 -23.02 21.11 121.12
N TRP A 673 -23.41 21.28 119.86
CA TRP A 673 -24.65 21.93 119.43
C TRP A 673 -25.59 20.94 118.74
N ASP A 674 -26.83 20.82 119.23
CA ASP A 674 -27.88 20.02 118.59
C ASP A 674 -28.49 20.79 117.41
N THR A 675 -28.25 20.32 116.18
CA THR A 675 -28.77 20.92 114.94
C THR A 675 -30.29 20.81 114.78
N ARG A 676 -30.95 19.91 115.54
CA ARG A 676 -32.40 19.69 115.49
C ARG A 676 -33.12 20.40 116.64
N ALA A 677 -32.55 20.35 117.85
CA ALA A 677 -33.14 20.97 119.03
C ALA A 677 -32.72 22.43 119.25
N GLY A 678 -31.72 22.94 118.51
CA GLY A 678 -31.30 24.33 118.57
C GLY A 678 -30.72 24.74 119.94
N ARG A 679 -29.98 23.83 120.58
CA ARG A 679 -29.45 24.01 121.94
C ARG A 679 -28.06 23.41 122.11
N TRP A 680 -27.31 23.94 123.07
CA TRP A 680 -26.06 23.34 123.52
C TRP A 680 -26.31 22.06 124.34
N ILE A 681 -25.42 21.08 124.21
CA ILE A 681 -25.40 19.81 124.96
C ILE A 681 -24.18 19.83 125.90
N GLY A 682 -24.42 19.56 127.17
CA GLY A 682 -23.38 19.62 128.21
C GLY A 682 -22.87 21.05 128.48
N GLY A 683 -21.91 21.17 129.41
CA GLY A 683 -21.19 22.42 129.66
C GLY A 683 -20.04 22.65 128.65
N PRO A 684 -19.53 23.89 128.53
CA PRO A 684 -18.39 24.19 127.68
C PRO A 684 -17.13 23.45 128.17
N LEU A 685 -16.45 22.78 127.25
CA LEU A 685 -15.20 22.05 127.47
C LEU A 685 -14.00 22.90 127.05
N PRO A 686 -12.81 22.76 127.65
CA PRO A 686 -11.60 23.40 127.13
C PRO A 686 -11.29 22.96 125.69
N LEU A 687 -10.88 23.89 124.81
CA LEU A 687 -10.45 23.59 123.43
C LEU A 687 -9.28 22.60 123.38
N ARG A 688 -8.44 22.59 124.42
CA ARG A 688 -7.30 21.67 124.61
C ARG A 688 -7.70 20.21 124.93
N TYR A 689 -8.99 19.88 124.96
CA TYR A 689 -9.46 18.50 125.09
C TYR A 689 -9.83 17.95 123.71
N THR A 690 -9.50 16.69 123.41
CA THR A 690 -9.98 16.07 122.18
C THR A 690 -11.37 15.49 122.44
N VAL A 691 -12.36 15.95 121.66
CA VAL A 691 -13.69 15.35 121.58
C VAL A 691 -13.74 14.41 120.38
N ARG A 692 -14.38 13.24 120.52
CA ARG A 692 -14.69 12.34 119.41
C ARG A 692 -16.08 11.74 119.55
N PHE A 693 -16.87 11.79 118.48
CA PHE A 693 -18.18 11.14 118.43
C PHE A 693 -18.06 9.62 118.29
N GLY A 694 -18.86 8.86 119.03
CA GLY A 694 -19.00 7.42 118.83
C GLY A 694 -19.88 7.10 117.62
N ALA A 695 -19.47 6.15 116.77
CA ALA A 695 -20.18 5.79 115.54
C ALA A 695 -21.66 5.41 115.74
N GLY A 696 -22.02 4.88 116.92
CA GLY A 696 -23.41 4.59 117.29
C GLY A 696 -24.29 5.81 117.61
N GLY A 697 -23.78 7.03 117.50
CA GLY A 697 -24.56 8.28 117.60
C GLY A 697 -25.18 8.59 118.97
N ARG A 698 -24.79 7.87 120.03
CA ARG A 698 -25.34 8.03 121.40
C ARG A 698 -24.36 8.69 122.39
N ASN A 699 -23.05 8.51 122.22
CA ASN A 699 -22.05 8.95 123.17
C ASN A 699 -20.93 9.73 122.46
N TYR A 700 -20.24 10.60 123.20
CA TYR A 700 -18.99 11.23 122.80
C TYR A 700 -17.91 11.00 123.86
N LEU A 701 -16.67 10.81 123.41
CA LEU A 701 -15.49 10.68 124.27
C LEU A 701 -14.81 12.05 124.38
N VAL A 702 -14.45 12.46 125.59
CA VAL A 702 -13.66 13.65 125.89
C VAL A 702 -12.37 13.22 126.59
N THR A 703 -11.22 13.66 126.10
CA THR A 703 -9.90 13.32 126.67
C THR A 703 -9.11 14.57 127.02
N SER A 704 -8.62 14.67 128.26
CA SER A 704 -7.66 15.71 128.68
C SER A 704 -6.24 15.32 128.26
N LEU A 705 -5.52 16.25 127.62
CA LEU A 705 -4.12 16.07 127.22
C LEU A 705 -3.11 16.26 128.37
N HIS A 706 -3.55 16.53 129.60
CA HIS A 706 -2.65 16.79 130.75
C HIS A 706 -2.98 15.97 132.02
N ASP A 707 -4.22 15.47 132.16
CA ASP A 707 -4.66 14.78 133.40
C ASP A 707 -4.69 13.24 133.28
N ASP A 708 -4.41 12.68 132.10
CA ASP A 708 -4.64 11.28 131.71
C ASP A 708 -6.08 10.75 131.96
N ARG A 709 -7.04 11.68 132.13
CA ARG A 709 -8.46 11.36 132.32
C ARG A 709 -9.22 11.39 130.99
N ALA A 710 -9.83 10.26 130.67
CA ALA A 710 -10.86 10.13 129.65
C ALA A 710 -12.24 10.10 130.33
N GLY A 711 -13.19 10.83 129.77
CA GLY A 711 -14.61 10.79 130.15
C GLY A 711 -15.46 10.43 128.94
N LEU A 712 -16.33 9.43 129.09
CA LEU A 712 -17.38 9.10 128.12
C LEU A 712 -18.66 9.81 128.56
N TYR A 713 -19.28 10.55 127.65
CA TYR A 713 -20.44 11.39 127.91
C TYR A 713 -21.60 11.02 126.97
N SER A 714 -22.84 11.18 127.44
CA SER A 714 -24.06 10.96 126.66
C SER A 714 -24.36 12.18 125.75
N LEU A 715 -24.64 11.95 124.47
CA LEU A 715 -25.07 13.00 123.53
C LEU A 715 -26.50 13.49 123.78
N THR A 716 -27.30 12.78 124.59
CA THR A 716 -28.72 13.10 124.81
C THR A 716 -28.90 14.30 125.74
N ASP A 717 -28.02 14.40 126.74
CA ASP A 717 -28.16 15.23 127.94
C ASP A 717 -26.81 15.70 128.51
N GLY A 718 -25.68 15.25 127.97
CA GLY A 718 -24.34 15.70 128.37
C GLY A 718 -23.83 15.14 129.70
N HIS A 719 -24.51 14.17 130.32
CA HIS A 719 -24.03 13.58 131.57
C HIS A 719 -22.81 12.68 131.37
N LEU A 720 -22.00 12.54 132.41
CA LEU A 720 -20.81 11.69 132.44
C LEU A 720 -21.22 10.22 132.67
N VAL A 721 -21.13 9.40 131.63
CA VAL A 721 -21.46 7.97 131.66
C VAL A 721 -20.35 7.16 132.33
N PHE A 722 -19.09 7.50 132.08
CA PHE A 722 -17.92 6.81 132.65
C PHE A 722 -16.69 7.74 132.67
N ARG A 723 -15.78 7.58 133.64
CA ARG A 723 -14.52 8.32 133.73
C ARG A 723 -13.39 7.45 134.26
N THR A 724 -12.18 7.58 133.71
CA THR A 724 -10.99 6.90 134.22
C THR A 724 -10.48 7.53 135.54
N PRO A 725 -9.98 6.73 136.49
CA PRO A 725 -9.42 7.24 137.75
C PRO A 725 -8.08 7.97 137.51
N PRO A 726 -7.66 8.88 138.40
CA PRO A 726 -6.38 9.58 138.30
C PRO A 726 -5.18 8.66 138.57
N ALA A 727 -4.08 8.89 137.84
CA ALA A 727 -2.77 8.36 138.18
C ALA A 727 -2.19 9.13 139.39
N GLY A 728 -2.03 8.47 140.53
CA GLY A 728 -1.41 9.02 141.74
C GLY A 728 0.06 8.62 141.88
N GLY A 729 0.98 9.58 141.91
CA GLY A 729 2.41 9.32 142.17
C GLY A 729 2.74 9.30 143.67
N GLY A 730 3.54 8.34 144.12
CA GLY A 730 3.86 8.16 145.55
C GLY A 730 5.26 7.59 145.83
N GLY A 731 6.09 8.36 146.54
CA GLY A 731 7.52 8.16 146.76
C GLY A 731 8.04 6.79 147.24
N ALA A 732 9.24 6.44 146.79
CA ALA A 732 9.96 5.22 147.16
C ALA A 732 10.64 5.30 148.54
N ARG A 733 10.81 4.14 149.22
CA ARG A 733 11.74 3.99 150.36
C ARG A 733 12.66 2.77 150.26
N ARG A 734 13.92 3.06 149.88
CA ARG A 734 15.19 2.41 150.27
C ARG A 734 15.19 0.91 150.68
N ARG A 735 15.73 0.08 149.78
CA ARG A 735 16.92 -0.83 149.91
C ARG A 735 16.75 -1.92 148.84
N GLY A 736 17.76 -2.37 148.09
CA GLY A 736 19.20 -2.10 148.15
C GLY A 736 19.96 -3.42 148.03
N GLY A 737 20.38 -3.80 146.82
CA GLY A 737 21.07 -5.07 146.57
C GLY A 737 21.15 -5.45 145.09
N ARG A 738 22.33 -5.91 144.65
CA ARG A 738 22.57 -6.56 143.33
C ARG A 738 21.89 -7.96 143.36
N ARG A 739 21.45 -8.60 142.26
CA ARG A 739 22.24 -9.04 141.08
C ARG A 739 21.37 -9.44 139.86
N ARG A 740 22.05 -9.52 138.71
CA ARG A 740 21.74 -10.21 137.42
C ARG A 740 21.66 -11.76 137.56
N PRO A 741 21.32 -12.59 136.51
CA PRO A 741 20.58 -12.35 135.25
C PRO A 741 19.64 -13.52 134.77
N ALA A 742 19.09 -13.38 133.54
CA ALA A 742 18.96 -14.41 132.46
C ALA A 742 17.74 -15.38 132.35
N ALA A 743 17.10 -15.29 131.16
CA ALA A 743 16.59 -16.34 130.24
C ALA A 743 15.45 -17.33 130.64
N GLY A 744 14.40 -17.40 129.78
CA GLY A 744 13.35 -18.44 129.75
C GLY A 744 12.43 -18.33 128.51
N ARG A 745 12.01 -19.46 127.90
CA ARG A 745 11.17 -19.60 126.68
C ARG A 745 9.66 -19.65 127.05
N LEU A 746 8.70 -19.01 126.33
CA LEU A 746 8.01 -19.34 125.05
C LEU A 746 7.12 -20.62 125.08
N PRO A 747 6.09 -20.80 124.20
CA PRO A 747 5.61 -20.01 123.03
C PRO A 747 4.49 -18.97 123.39
N ALA A 748 3.56 -18.43 122.57
CA ALA A 748 3.13 -18.48 121.14
C ALA A 748 2.50 -17.08 120.75
N ARG A 749 2.08 -16.63 119.53
CA ARG A 749 1.76 -17.14 118.16
C ARG A 749 0.41 -17.86 117.92
N PRO A 750 -0.25 -17.72 116.73
CA PRO A 750 -0.24 -16.64 115.69
C PRO A 750 -1.69 -16.17 115.30
N VAL A 751 -1.99 -15.25 114.35
CA VAL A 751 -1.88 -15.21 112.86
C VAL A 751 -2.28 -13.76 112.43
N SER A 752 -1.44 -12.86 111.87
CA SER A 752 -0.86 -12.70 110.51
C SER A 752 -1.88 -12.45 109.37
N ALA A 753 -1.70 -11.59 108.35
CA ALA A 753 -0.68 -10.61 107.90
C ALA A 753 -1.33 -9.70 106.81
N GLY A 754 -0.76 -8.65 106.19
CA GLY A 754 0.53 -7.95 106.33
C GLY A 754 0.88 -7.18 105.03
N LEU A 755 1.31 -5.91 105.13
CA LEU A 755 1.76 -5.07 103.99
C LEU A 755 3.27 -4.83 104.04
N GLY A 756 3.90 -4.60 102.89
CA GLY A 756 5.35 -4.37 102.78
C GLY A 756 5.74 -3.46 101.60
N HIS A 757 6.80 -2.69 101.79
CA HIS A 757 7.28 -1.63 100.87
C HIS A 757 8.83 -1.64 100.82
N VAL A 758 9.39 -0.75 99.99
CA VAL A 758 10.73 -0.12 100.09
C VAL A 758 11.87 -0.59 99.13
N ARG A 759 12.23 0.35 98.23
CA ARG A 759 13.53 0.61 97.56
C ARG A 759 14.01 -0.26 96.39
N ALA A 760 14.99 0.33 95.69
CA ALA A 760 15.58 -0.07 94.42
C ALA A 760 17.09 0.22 94.43
N GLN A 761 17.85 -0.37 93.50
CA GLN A 761 19.02 0.25 92.86
C GLN A 761 19.44 -0.51 91.57
N ARG A 762 20.36 0.10 90.80
CA ARG A 762 21.08 -0.44 89.61
C ARG A 762 22.17 -1.49 90.05
N PRO A 763 22.94 -2.23 89.19
CA PRO A 763 23.44 -1.80 87.85
C PRO A 763 23.90 -2.88 86.80
N VAL A 764 24.62 -2.41 85.75
CA VAL A 764 25.70 -3.09 84.96
C VAL A 764 25.35 -4.14 83.86
N ARG A 765 26.28 -4.29 82.90
CA ARG A 765 26.32 -5.22 81.72
C ARG A 765 27.37 -6.33 81.90
N CYS A 766 27.18 -7.51 81.28
CA CYS A 766 28.16 -8.37 80.53
C CYS A 766 27.48 -9.73 80.18
N LEU A 767 27.64 -10.33 78.98
CA LEU A 767 28.71 -11.27 78.49
C LEU A 767 28.94 -12.51 79.38
N ASP A 768 29.06 -13.76 78.89
CA ASP A 768 28.77 -14.44 77.59
C ASP A 768 28.85 -15.99 77.84
N GLU A 769 28.79 -17.01 76.94
CA GLU A 769 28.69 -17.22 75.48
C GLU A 769 28.01 -18.62 75.25
N ARG A 770 27.71 -18.99 73.98
CA ARG A 770 27.41 -20.36 73.44
C ARG A 770 25.95 -20.86 73.54
N SER A 771 25.36 -21.42 72.48
CA SER A 771 25.97 -22.39 71.53
C SER A 771 25.48 -22.35 70.07
N ARG A 772 26.43 -22.52 69.12
CA ARG A 772 26.33 -23.15 67.76
C ARG A 772 25.34 -22.51 66.74
N ARG A 773 25.72 -21.71 65.71
CA ARG A 773 26.67 -21.82 64.52
C ARG A 773 26.12 -22.68 63.35
N LEU A 774 26.37 -22.48 62.03
CA LEU A 774 26.77 -21.41 61.04
C LEU A 774 26.78 -22.11 59.62
N TRP A 775 26.81 -21.57 58.37
CA TRP A 775 27.00 -20.29 57.62
C TRP A 775 25.83 -20.12 56.58
N ARG A 776 25.57 -19.08 55.74
CA ARG A 776 26.21 -17.86 55.14
C ARG A 776 26.79 -17.94 53.69
N ARG A 777 25.98 -17.49 52.70
CA ARG A 777 26.26 -16.73 51.42
C ARG A 777 26.82 -17.37 50.09
N HIS A 778 26.03 -17.16 49.00
CA HIS A 778 26.39 -16.76 47.60
C HIS A 778 26.90 -17.78 46.52
N PRO A 779 26.85 -17.44 45.19
CA PRO A 779 26.54 -18.38 44.08
C PRO A 779 27.68 -18.62 43.04
N PRO A 780 27.49 -19.46 41.98
CA PRO A 780 27.09 -18.94 40.64
C PRO A 780 26.21 -19.88 39.75
N ARG A 781 26.12 -19.58 38.43
CA ARG A 781 25.42 -20.29 37.31
C ARG A 781 26.29 -21.42 36.68
N PRO A 782 25.92 -22.09 35.55
CA PRO A 782 24.67 -22.82 35.14
C PRO A 782 24.95 -24.21 34.45
N HIS A 783 23.92 -25.03 34.11
CA HIS A 783 23.78 -25.66 32.76
C HIS A 783 22.54 -26.60 32.55
N ARG A 784 22.07 -26.62 31.28
CA ARG A 784 21.37 -27.66 30.47
C ARG A 784 20.10 -28.43 30.94
N ARG A 785 19.21 -28.62 29.95
CA ARG A 785 18.01 -29.51 29.85
C ARG A 785 18.45 -30.97 29.50
N PRO A 786 17.59 -31.99 29.18
CA PRO A 786 16.10 -32.02 29.05
C PRO A 786 15.37 -33.29 29.57
N ALA A 787 14.02 -33.31 29.54
CA ALA A 787 13.16 -34.36 28.92
C ALA A 787 11.66 -34.26 29.34
N PRO A 788 10.72 -34.51 28.41
CA PRO A 788 9.37 -35.04 28.71
C PRO A 788 9.22 -36.51 28.25
N ARG A 789 8.19 -37.22 28.73
CA ARG A 789 7.84 -38.63 28.41
C ARG A 789 6.39 -38.70 27.91
N SER A 790 6.10 -39.22 26.70
CA SER A 790 5.66 -40.61 26.38
C SER A 790 4.22 -40.94 26.84
N HIS A 791 3.32 -41.63 26.12
CA HIS A 791 3.34 -42.55 24.95
C HIS A 791 2.05 -42.33 24.08
N ARG A 792 1.67 -43.06 23.00
CA ARG A 792 1.98 -44.40 22.41
C ARG A 792 1.99 -44.36 20.85
N GLY A 793 2.58 -45.36 20.20
CA GLY A 793 2.52 -45.66 18.74
C GLY A 793 1.97 -47.08 18.47
N PRO A 794 2.28 -47.80 17.36
CA PRO A 794 3.15 -47.52 16.18
C PRO A 794 2.36 -46.84 15.03
N GLY A 795 2.62 -46.91 13.70
CA GLY A 795 3.59 -47.58 12.78
C GLY A 795 3.49 -46.96 11.35
N ALA A 796 4.31 -47.19 10.30
CA ALA A 796 5.25 -48.25 9.87
C ALA A 796 4.62 -49.46 9.12
N CYS A 797 5.07 -49.94 7.94
CA CYS A 797 6.10 -49.44 6.97
C CYS A 797 5.92 -50.04 5.53
N MET A 798 6.54 -49.42 4.50
CA MET A 798 6.61 -49.82 3.05
C MET A 798 5.29 -49.80 2.24
N GLY A 799 5.25 -49.69 0.89
CA GLY A 799 6.30 -49.33 -0.09
C GLY A 799 5.91 -49.59 -1.58
N HIS A 800 6.35 -48.71 -2.50
CA HIS A 800 6.50 -48.86 -3.98
C HIS A 800 5.30 -49.03 -4.97
N HIS A 801 5.47 -48.37 -6.13
CA HIS A 801 5.01 -48.67 -7.52
C HIS A 801 3.54 -48.54 -8.02
N VAL A 802 3.41 -47.87 -9.20
CA VAL A 802 2.60 -48.16 -10.42
C VAL A 802 1.06 -48.36 -10.31
N GLY A 803 0.19 -47.89 -11.22
CA GLY A 803 0.38 -47.06 -12.43
C GLY A 803 -0.39 -47.50 -13.69
N THR A 804 -1.73 -47.39 -13.73
CA THR A 804 -2.61 -47.53 -14.93
C THR A 804 -3.90 -46.71 -14.74
N ARG A 805 -4.66 -46.09 -15.69
CA ARG A 805 -4.97 -46.20 -17.15
C ARG A 805 -6.37 -46.78 -17.51
N ALA A 806 -7.32 -45.90 -17.83
CA ALA A 806 -8.52 -46.07 -18.70
C ALA A 806 -9.05 -44.65 -19.10
N ARG A 807 -9.68 -44.29 -20.23
CA ARG A 807 -10.14 -44.88 -21.52
C ARG A 807 -11.53 -45.56 -21.66
N ARG A 808 -12.60 -44.74 -21.81
CA ARG A 808 -13.76 -44.82 -22.76
C ARG A 808 -14.58 -43.51 -22.64
N ARG A 809 -15.01 -42.71 -23.64
CA ARG A 809 -15.60 -42.84 -25.01
C ARG A 809 -17.15 -42.91 -25.08
N ARG A 810 -17.75 -41.75 -25.47
CA ARG A 810 -18.99 -41.42 -26.26
C ARG A 810 -19.62 -42.50 -27.16
N PRO A 811 -20.81 -42.29 -27.80
CA PRO A 811 -22.02 -41.44 -27.55
C PRO A 811 -23.34 -42.28 -27.83
N PRO A 812 -24.44 -41.85 -28.53
CA PRO A 812 -25.17 -40.56 -28.72
C PRO A 812 -26.71 -40.65 -28.42
N GLY A 813 -27.49 -39.58 -28.61
CA GLY A 813 -28.97 -39.67 -28.70
C GLY A 813 -29.79 -38.35 -28.69
N CYS A 814 -30.63 -38.17 -29.72
CA CYS A 814 -31.80 -37.25 -29.85
C CYS A 814 -32.91 -38.08 -30.60
N PRO A 815 -34.14 -37.61 -30.96
CA PRO A 815 -34.77 -36.27 -30.83
C PRO A 815 -36.29 -36.29 -30.42
N LEU A 816 -37.00 -35.14 -30.56
CA LEU A 816 -38.48 -34.96 -30.60
C LEU A 816 -39.30 -35.32 -29.32
N GLY A 817 -40.54 -34.85 -29.10
CA GLY A 817 -41.31 -33.77 -29.75
C GLY A 817 -42.85 -33.82 -29.52
N ARG A 818 -43.52 -32.65 -29.59
CA ARG A 818 -45.00 -32.40 -29.77
C ARG A 818 -46.04 -32.67 -28.66
N ARG A 819 -46.94 -31.66 -28.49
CA ARG A 819 -48.43 -31.72 -28.30
C ARG A 819 -48.98 -32.28 -26.95
N GLU A 820 -50.18 -31.94 -26.43
CA GLU A 820 -51.24 -30.95 -26.80
C GLU A 820 -52.24 -30.70 -25.63
N ARG A 821 -53.25 -29.84 -25.86
CA ARG A 821 -54.51 -29.60 -25.08
C ARG A 821 -54.37 -28.79 -23.76
N GLY A 822 -55.29 -27.89 -23.39
CA GLY A 822 -56.35 -27.20 -24.15
C GLY A 822 -57.73 -27.10 -23.47
N ARG A 823 -58.15 -25.89 -23.07
CA ARG A 823 -59.52 -25.33 -22.81
C ARG A 823 -59.31 -23.83 -22.42
N LEU A 824 -60.02 -22.81 -22.96
CA LEU A 824 -61.45 -22.46 -22.84
C LEU A 824 -61.83 -22.17 -21.36
N VAL A 825 -62.40 -21.03 -20.94
CA VAL A 825 -63.41 -20.10 -21.54
C VAL A 825 -63.19 -18.62 -21.07
N SER A 826 -63.93 -17.66 -21.64
CA SER A 826 -64.14 -16.24 -21.21
C SER A 826 -64.73 -16.05 -19.79
N GLY A 827 -64.79 -14.85 -19.19
CA GLY A 827 -64.25 -13.53 -19.57
C GLY A 827 -64.92 -12.32 -18.85
N ASP A 828 -64.41 -11.13 -19.17
CA ASP A 828 -64.95 -9.75 -19.10
C ASP A 828 -65.41 -9.06 -17.76
N ARG A 829 -64.92 -7.81 -17.63
CA ARG A 829 -65.46 -6.58 -16.97
C ARG A 829 -66.05 -6.51 -15.54
N ARG A 830 -65.40 -5.60 -14.79
CA ARG A 830 -65.91 -4.43 -13.99
C ARG A 830 -66.05 -4.52 -12.44
N ARG A 831 -65.59 -3.39 -11.86
CA ARG A 831 -65.77 -2.82 -10.49
C ARG A 831 -67.23 -2.30 -10.28
N PRO A 832 -67.70 -1.82 -9.10
CA PRO A 832 -66.94 -1.20 -7.97
C PRO A 832 -67.42 -1.41 -6.51
N GLY A 833 -66.65 -0.87 -5.55
CA GLY A 833 -66.99 -0.69 -4.12
C GLY A 833 -66.78 -1.94 -3.23
N ASP A 834 -66.42 -1.86 -1.94
CA ASP A 834 -66.00 -0.72 -1.07
C ASP A 834 -65.42 -1.30 0.27
N GLN A 835 -64.81 -0.63 1.26
CA GLN A 835 -64.50 0.80 1.46
C GLN A 835 -63.26 1.09 2.35
N SER A 836 -63.32 0.77 3.65
CA SER A 836 -62.52 1.38 4.75
C SER A 836 -62.09 0.33 5.80
N VAL A 837 -61.15 0.52 6.76
CA VAL A 837 -60.71 1.71 7.53
C VAL A 837 -59.20 1.62 7.91
N ALA A 838 -58.43 2.74 7.79
CA ALA A 838 -57.17 3.12 8.50
C ALA A 838 -55.95 2.14 8.55
N SER A 839 -54.73 2.48 9.01
CA SER A 839 -53.81 3.66 8.97
C SER A 839 -52.46 3.19 9.59
N ALA A 840 -51.26 3.77 9.43
CA ALA A 840 -50.75 4.94 8.72
C ALA A 840 -49.30 4.64 8.20
N GLU A 841 -48.92 4.93 6.94
CA GLU A 841 -48.27 6.16 6.40
C GLU A 841 -46.73 6.24 6.54
N ARG A 842 -45.94 7.03 5.78
CA ARG A 842 -45.87 7.43 4.34
C ARG A 842 -44.39 7.85 4.10
N ARG A 843 -43.63 7.62 3.01
CA ARG A 843 -43.78 7.16 1.60
C ARG A 843 -43.96 8.22 0.47
N ARG A 844 -42.84 8.88 0.08
CA ARG A 844 -42.53 9.37 -1.30
C ARG A 844 -43.45 10.54 -1.80
N PRO A 845 -43.56 10.94 -3.10
CA PRO A 845 -42.85 10.60 -4.36
C PRO A 845 -42.48 11.80 -5.31
N ARG A 846 -42.26 11.48 -6.60
CA ARG A 846 -41.82 12.28 -7.78
C ARG A 846 -42.89 13.21 -8.40
N PHE A 847 -42.44 14.26 -9.14
CA PHE A 847 -42.88 14.84 -10.46
C PHE A 847 -44.38 14.86 -10.92
N PRO A 848 -44.84 15.70 -11.90
CA PRO A 848 -44.26 16.90 -12.58
C PRO A 848 -45.26 18.10 -12.77
N ALA A 849 -44.88 19.08 -13.64
CA ALA A 849 -45.73 20.05 -14.41
C ALA A 849 -45.92 21.51 -13.88
N LEU A 850 -46.27 22.41 -14.84
CA LEU A 850 -46.36 23.90 -14.82
C LEU A 850 -47.85 24.37 -14.90
N PRO A 851 -48.25 25.69 -14.92
CA PRO A 851 -47.48 26.96 -15.03
C PRO A 851 -47.95 28.20 -14.17
N GLY A 852 -47.16 29.29 -14.17
CA GLY A 852 -47.57 30.69 -13.86
C GLY A 852 -47.60 31.11 -12.37
N GLN A 853 -47.40 32.38 -11.97
CA GLN A 853 -47.16 33.65 -12.69
C GLN A 853 -46.18 34.59 -11.91
N ARG A 854 -45.49 35.51 -12.63
CA ARG A 854 -44.89 36.81 -12.18
C ARG A 854 -43.78 36.71 -11.09
N VAL A 855 -42.74 37.55 -11.04
CA VAL A 855 -42.52 38.96 -11.44
C VAL A 855 -41.28 39.13 -12.37
N ALA A 856 -41.00 40.36 -12.83
CA ALA A 856 -40.00 40.77 -13.83
C ALA A 856 -38.50 40.55 -13.45
N ILE A 857 -37.49 40.41 -14.35
CA ILE A 857 -37.12 41.07 -15.65
C ILE A 857 -36.52 42.48 -15.40
N ARG A 858 -35.34 42.93 -15.92
CA ARG A 858 -34.41 42.42 -16.98
C ARG A 858 -33.05 43.18 -17.01
N SER A 859 -32.05 42.65 -17.75
CA SER A 859 -31.11 43.39 -18.66
C SER A 859 -30.09 44.41 -18.08
N ARG A 860 -29.11 44.99 -18.82
CA ARG A 860 -28.27 44.62 -20.02
C ARG A 860 -27.15 45.68 -20.18
N LEU A 861 -26.02 45.31 -20.81
CA LEU A 861 -25.03 46.16 -21.54
C LEU A 861 -24.33 47.32 -20.79
N GLY A 862 -23.12 47.65 -21.24
CA GLY A 862 -22.40 48.88 -20.88
C GLY A 862 -20.99 48.89 -21.48
N LEU A 863 -20.68 49.89 -22.33
CA LEU A 863 -19.36 50.14 -22.90
C LEU A 863 -18.97 51.61 -22.64
N LEU A 864 -17.68 51.90 -22.78
CA LEU A 864 -17.06 53.22 -23.05
C LEU A 864 -16.90 54.27 -21.93
N ALA A 865 -15.81 55.04 -22.17
CA ALA A 865 -15.52 56.43 -21.80
C ALA A 865 -14.78 56.77 -20.48
N ALA A 866 -13.70 57.54 -20.66
CA ALA A 866 -13.00 58.39 -19.69
C ALA A 866 -13.60 59.84 -19.76
N PRO A 867 -13.00 60.96 -19.27
CA PRO A 867 -11.68 61.18 -18.63
C PRO A 867 -11.65 62.15 -17.41
N ALA A 868 -10.46 62.39 -16.80
CA ALA A 868 -10.01 63.72 -16.30
C ALA A 868 -8.59 63.74 -15.62
N ALA A 869 -7.94 64.92 -15.66
CA ALA A 869 -6.61 65.35 -15.15
C ALA A 869 -6.21 64.95 -13.70
N ILE A 870 -4.94 64.59 -13.37
CA ILE A 870 -3.73 65.45 -13.16
C ILE A 870 -4.00 66.60 -12.15
N PRO A 871 -3.29 66.71 -10.99
CA PRO A 871 -1.84 67.04 -10.99
C PRO A 871 -0.92 66.55 -9.83
N GLY A 872 0.38 66.34 -10.15
CA GLY A 872 1.42 67.29 -9.67
C GLY A 872 2.51 66.87 -8.67
N ARG A 873 3.75 66.62 -9.19
CA ARG A 873 5.09 66.83 -8.55
C ARG A 873 5.41 65.98 -7.29
N ARG A 874 6.64 65.56 -6.98
CA ARG A 874 8.04 65.82 -7.43
C ARG A 874 8.84 64.47 -7.25
N HIS A 875 10.15 64.27 -7.45
CA HIS A 875 11.35 65.09 -7.68
C HIS A 875 12.41 64.27 -8.49
N GLY A 876 13.58 64.87 -8.80
CA GLY A 876 14.83 64.19 -9.19
C GLY A 876 16.01 64.68 -8.31
N PRO A 877 17.32 64.45 -8.61
CA PRO A 877 17.89 64.26 -9.96
C PRO A 877 19.04 63.21 -10.10
N HIS A 878 19.64 63.17 -11.30
CA HIS A 878 20.93 62.53 -11.70
C HIS A 878 22.11 63.53 -11.52
N PRO A 879 23.43 63.17 -11.62
CA PRO A 879 24.10 62.69 -12.86
C PRO A 879 25.33 61.73 -12.70
N ARG A 880 26.23 61.69 -13.71
CA ARG A 880 27.40 60.79 -13.98
C ARG A 880 28.77 61.51 -13.64
N PRO A 881 30.00 61.13 -14.10
CA PRO A 881 30.58 59.89 -14.71
C PRO A 881 32.04 59.48 -14.25
N HIS A 882 32.67 58.48 -14.91
CA HIS A 882 34.13 58.18 -15.14
C HIS A 882 35.16 58.03 -13.98
N HIS A 883 35.92 56.92 -13.95
CA HIS A 883 37.27 56.80 -14.59
C HIS A 883 37.84 55.35 -14.58
N ASP A 884 39.05 55.16 -15.10
CA ASP A 884 39.67 53.86 -15.50
C ASP A 884 40.57 53.20 -14.46
N THR A 885 40.82 51.89 -14.60
CA THR A 885 42.20 51.33 -14.58
C THR A 885 42.34 49.91 -15.13
N HIS A 886 43.44 49.69 -15.86
CA HIS A 886 44.00 48.44 -16.40
C HIS A 886 45.54 48.67 -16.45
N PRO A 887 46.44 47.71 -16.81
CA PRO A 887 46.31 46.26 -17.00
C PRO A 887 47.41 45.44 -16.28
N ARG A 888 47.49 44.11 -16.50
CA ARG A 888 48.70 43.23 -16.67
C ARG A 888 48.37 41.76 -16.32
N LEU A 889 49.12 40.71 -16.74
CA LEU A 889 49.73 40.34 -18.04
C LEU A 889 50.43 38.95 -17.88
N ALA A 890 49.97 37.90 -18.58
CA ALA A 890 50.69 36.66 -18.97
C ALA A 890 49.64 35.71 -19.60
N GLN A 891 49.64 35.37 -20.90
CA GLN A 891 50.64 34.74 -21.79
C GLN A 891 50.88 33.24 -21.51
N GLY A 892 50.61 32.41 -22.54
CA GLY A 892 50.73 30.95 -22.54
C GLY A 892 50.20 30.35 -23.84
N SER A 893 50.99 30.40 -24.91
CA SER A 893 50.68 29.86 -26.26
C SER A 893 51.34 28.47 -26.46
N ALA A 894 51.18 27.69 -27.54
CA ALA A 894 50.66 27.96 -28.88
C ALA A 894 50.33 26.66 -29.67
N ARG A 895 49.72 26.81 -30.87
CA ARG A 895 49.74 25.87 -32.02
C ARG A 895 48.90 24.57 -31.85
N ARG A 896 48.38 23.92 -32.91
CA ARG A 896 48.57 24.04 -34.38
C ARG A 896 47.25 23.63 -35.10
N GLY A 897 46.98 24.16 -36.31
CA GLY A 897 45.94 23.64 -37.22
C GLY A 897 46.44 22.44 -38.06
N PRO A 898 45.66 21.92 -39.05
CA PRO A 898 45.38 22.72 -40.25
C PRO A 898 44.04 22.47 -41.02
N ALA A 899 43.82 23.33 -42.03
CA ALA A 899 43.17 23.10 -43.33
C ALA A 899 41.69 22.63 -43.45
N GLN A 900 40.84 23.55 -43.95
CA GLN A 900 39.80 23.23 -44.94
C GLN A 900 40.37 23.43 -46.37
N PRO A 901 39.93 22.65 -47.39
CA PRO A 901 39.90 23.10 -48.77
C PRO A 901 38.62 23.89 -49.08
N ARG A 902 38.63 24.76 -50.10
CA ARG A 902 37.48 25.61 -50.48
C ARG A 902 37.33 25.68 -52.00
N ARG A 903 36.09 25.50 -52.49
CA ARG A 903 35.60 25.74 -53.87
C ARG A 903 36.20 24.90 -55.01
N GLN A 904 35.31 24.36 -55.84
CA GLN A 904 35.19 24.81 -57.22
C GLN A 904 33.72 25.13 -57.53
N ASP A 905 33.48 26.12 -58.39
CA ASP A 905 32.14 26.54 -58.84
C ASP A 905 31.79 25.83 -60.16
N ALA A 906 30.59 25.26 -60.26
CA ALA A 906 30.04 24.75 -61.52
C ALA A 906 28.58 25.23 -61.71
N ARG A 907 28.38 26.28 -62.52
CA ARG A 907 27.06 26.79 -62.89
C ARG A 907 26.60 26.20 -64.22
N HIS A 908 25.47 25.49 -64.27
CA HIS A 908 24.54 25.37 -65.42
C HIS A 908 23.17 24.95 -64.82
N ARG A 909 22.11 25.75 -64.79
CA ARG A 909 21.23 26.26 -65.88
C ARG A 909 20.53 25.18 -66.74
N ARG A 910 19.35 24.75 -66.27
CA ARG A 910 18.03 24.65 -66.98
C ARG A 910 17.06 23.95 -66.00
N THR A 911 15.89 24.45 -65.60
CA THR A 911 14.68 24.87 -66.35
C THR A 911 14.11 23.79 -67.26
N HIS A 912 13.09 23.05 -66.80
CA HIS A 912 11.75 23.06 -67.43
C HIS A 912 10.69 22.37 -66.57
N ARG A 913 9.50 23.01 -66.51
CA ARG A 913 8.20 22.55 -66.02
C ARG A 913 8.16 21.95 -64.61
#